data_AF-A0A098R1X9-F1
#
_entry.id   AF-A0A098R1X9-F1
#
_cell.length_a   1.000
_cell.length_b   1.000
_cell.length_c   1.000
_cell.angle_alpha   90.00
_cell.angle_beta   90.00
_cell.angle_gamma   90.00
#
_symmetry.space_group_name_H-M   'P 1'
#
loop_
_entity.id
_entity.type
_entity.pdbx_description
1 polymer ?
#
loop_
_entity_poly.entity_id
_entity_poly.type
_entity_poly.pdbx_seq_one_letter_code
_entity_poly.pdbx_strand_id
1 'polypeptide(L)'
;MNEYSQLPILKDIVAAAKTPGWTVPGEFFVACTDVRNSTEALEEGHYKHVNVAGALGIMAIARVYQTLDLPFSFGGDGMFCLVDRERVSAVKEALGKLVRDVDEFFGLDLRGALIPVEALYARGVSLGVSKYRVSPTYTQAVFHGRGLVVADQLLKSPGLEESGWNISPDTGTEPGDYQGFSCRWQDIPSKKDFTCAIIVEPRGFYSGEMILQAIWDIFGGAEGYHPIQAPDEMKMGGPKSSWKLEARLTGRFRRGLGYLLGLFRTRLLMAFVGMVRVLRIPLRVGLYEVHNVAQQNREASDFQKLDGSLKIILSADRQELDALERVLEAEYRNGNCYYGIHTTHSAHMTCLASLDSGHDIHFLDATDGGYTFAAKKLKQQRREPQELPDGQSSFFSTLAPHYETIFSLGRDTLSFVQGILDESPGVGEDGAPLGFLDIGCATGELLRTVAKNRPDRFCVGFDYDPKMVQQAESAVSDLGLPLSRVRVYRGDFTASASYSIARQQGRYALITCLGNTLIHSRNKETLGEVLRTWRSMLAPEGYLLIQLLNYDMLRRTRGEDFPPIHAGNLTFLRRYEYPNTGDILFHTKLIDEQGGVHTNRERIYSIDPPTLGKALRNAGYQDIQWFSGFSSSPLERDDPVVVCLVRV
;
A
#
# COMPACT_ATOMS: atom_id res chain seq x y z
N MET A 1 27.17 9.63 -9.15
CA MET A 1 26.08 10.47 -9.74
C MET A 1 25.97 10.45 -11.27
N ASN A 2 27.04 10.17 -12.03
CA ASN A 2 27.04 10.28 -13.51
C ASN A 2 26.04 9.35 -14.22
N GLU A 3 25.72 8.20 -13.64
CA GLU A 3 24.74 7.27 -14.21
C GLU A 3 23.31 7.84 -14.15
N TYR A 4 22.96 8.52 -13.04
CA TYR A 4 21.66 9.17 -12.89
C TYR A 4 21.47 10.32 -13.90
N SER A 5 22.50 11.15 -14.11
CA SER A 5 22.42 12.25 -15.08
C SER A 5 22.23 11.75 -16.51
N GLN A 6 22.72 10.55 -16.83
CA GLN A 6 22.58 9.92 -18.14
C GLN A 6 21.28 9.13 -18.35
N LEU A 7 20.43 8.98 -17.33
CA LEU A 7 19.16 8.26 -17.49
C LEU A 7 18.26 8.89 -18.56
N PRO A 8 17.49 8.07 -19.31
CA PRO A 8 16.48 8.59 -20.22
C PRO A 8 15.49 9.49 -19.48
N ILE A 9 15.24 10.68 -20.02
CA ILE A 9 14.23 11.60 -19.50
C ILE A 9 12.88 11.25 -20.14
N LEU A 10 11.99 10.70 -19.32
CA LEU A 10 10.66 10.28 -19.73
C LEU A 10 9.70 11.48 -19.83
N LYS A 11 8.57 11.27 -20.52
CA LYS A 11 7.64 12.35 -20.87
C LYS A 11 6.75 12.82 -19.72
N ASP A 12 6.36 11.91 -18.83
CA ASP A 12 5.42 12.15 -17.75
C ASP A 12 5.68 11.15 -16.61
N ILE A 13 5.10 11.43 -15.43
CA ILE A 13 5.28 10.60 -14.23
C ILE A 13 4.75 9.17 -14.42
N VAL A 14 3.70 9.00 -15.23
CA VAL A 14 3.08 7.70 -15.52
C VAL A 14 4.07 6.84 -16.30
N ALA A 15 4.65 7.37 -17.37
CA ALA A 15 5.71 6.70 -18.12
C ALA A 15 6.93 6.39 -17.24
N ALA A 16 7.29 7.29 -16.32
CA ALA A 16 8.34 7.03 -15.34
C ALA A 16 8.01 5.93 -14.33
N ALA A 17 6.75 5.79 -13.94
CA ALA A 17 6.27 4.71 -13.09
C ALA A 17 6.26 3.35 -13.82
N LYS A 18 5.91 3.29 -15.11
CA LYS A 18 5.94 2.03 -15.92
C LYS A 18 7.34 1.54 -16.24
N THR A 19 8.26 2.47 -16.40
CA THR A 19 9.60 2.15 -16.90
C THR A 19 10.41 1.52 -15.78
N PRO A 20 10.98 0.31 -15.97
CA PRO A 20 11.89 -0.26 -15.00
C PRO A 20 13.01 0.74 -14.70
N GLY A 21 13.08 1.21 -13.45
CA GLY A 21 14.09 2.17 -13.02
C GLY A 21 15.50 1.57 -13.12
N TRP A 22 16.51 2.44 -13.27
CA TRP A 22 17.89 2.07 -13.05
C TRP A 22 18.05 1.53 -11.63
N THR A 23 18.51 0.30 -11.50
CA THR A 23 18.75 -0.32 -10.20
C THR A 23 19.93 0.38 -9.55
N VAL A 24 19.71 0.94 -8.36
CA VAL A 24 20.73 1.71 -7.66
C VAL A 24 21.85 0.76 -7.21
N PRO A 25 23.13 1.04 -7.53
CA PRO A 25 24.22 0.19 -7.09
C PRO A 25 24.36 0.15 -5.55
N GLY A 26 24.86 -0.96 -5.01
CA GLY A 26 24.92 -1.19 -3.55
C GLY A 26 25.87 -0.23 -2.82
N GLU A 27 26.86 0.33 -3.52
CA GLU A 27 27.83 1.29 -3.02
C GLU A 27 27.27 2.71 -2.81
N PHE A 28 26.06 2.98 -3.29
CA PHE A 28 25.37 4.24 -3.01
C PHE A 28 24.84 4.27 -1.58
N PHE A 29 24.51 5.48 -1.13
CA PHE A 29 23.89 5.75 0.16
C PHE A 29 22.59 6.50 -0.06
N VAL A 30 21.60 6.23 0.80
CA VAL A 30 20.39 7.03 0.94
C VAL A 30 20.64 8.02 2.07
N ALA A 31 20.79 9.31 1.71
CA ALA A 31 20.65 10.39 2.68
C ALA A 31 19.17 10.58 2.98
N CYS A 32 18.80 10.57 4.25
CA CYS A 32 17.42 10.83 4.66
C CYS A 32 17.38 11.79 5.85
N THR A 33 16.36 12.65 5.87
CA THR A 33 16.07 13.53 7.00
C THR A 33 14.59 13.53 7.34
N ASP A 34 14.25 13.78 8.60
CA ASP A 34 12.87 13.80 9.12
C ASP A 34 12.82 14.69 10.37
N VAL A 35 11.88 15.63 10.44
CA VAL A 35 11.65 16.45 11.64
C VAL A 35 10.89 15.63 12.68
N ARG A 36 11.52 15.39 13.84
CA ARG A 36 10.88 14.71 14.96
C ARG A 36 9.70 15.52 15.48
N ASN A 37 8.60 14.84 15.80
CA ASN A 37 7.37 15.45 16.28
C ASN A 37 6.84 16.57 15.37
N SER A 38 7.07 16.46 14.04
CA SER A 38 6.58 17.42 13.05
C SER A 38 5.08 17.70 13.20
N THR A 39 4.28 16.70 13.56
CA THR A 39 2.83 16.84 13.82
C THR A 39 2.52 17.89 14.89
N GLU A 40 3.28 17.93 16.00
CA GLU A 40 3.06 18.89 17.10
C GLU A 40 3.42 20.31 16.65
N ALA A 41 4.58 20.48 16.00
CA ALA A 41 5.01 21.77 15.45
C ALA A 41 4.02 22.33 14.41
N LEU A 42 3.34 21.45 13.66
CA LEU A 42 2.30 21.83 12.71
C LEU A 42 1.02 22.29 13.41
N GLU A 43 0.60 21.61 14.47
CA GLU A 43 -0.54 21.99 15.31
C GLU A 43 -0.31 23.36 15.99
N GLU A 44 0.94 23.72 16.27
CA GLU A 44 1.36 25.05 16.77
C GLU A 44 1.48 26.13 15.67
N GLY A 45 1.23 25.79 14.41
CA GLY A 45 1.26 26.72 13.28
C GLY A 45 2.65 26.96 12.66
N HIS A 46 3.64 26.13 12.98
CA HIS A 46 5.01 26.24 12.47
C HIS A 46 5.27 25.48 11.15
N TYR A 47 4.24 25.22 10.34
CA TYR A 47 4.35 24.42 9.10
C TYR A 47 5.35 24.93 8.07
N LYS A 48 5.59 26.25 8.01
CA LYS A 48 6.61 26.83 7.13
C LYS A 48 8.02 26.49 7.59
N HIS A 49 8.27 26.46 8.90
CA HIS A 49 9.58 26.09 9.43
C HIS A 49 9.87 24.61 9.18
N VAL A 50 8.86 23.74 9.37
CA VAL A 50 8.96 22.31 9.09
C VAL A 50 9.27 22.05 7.60
N ASN A 51 8.51 22.68 6.69
CA ASN A 51 8.74 22.55 5.24
C ASN A 51 10.13 23.04 4.82
N VAL A 52 10.57 24.18 5.36
CA VAL A 52 11.89 24.72 5.06
C VAL A 52 12.99 23.82 5.61
N ALA A 53 12.86 23.31 6.83
CA ALA A 53 13.83 22.38 7.41
C ALA A 53 14.04 21.14 6.54
N GLY A 54 12.97 20.53 6.03
CA GLY A 54 13.07 19.40 5.10
C GLY A 54 13.71 19.78 3.75
N ALA A 55 13.33 20.91 3.17
CA ALA A 55 13.86 21.36 1.87
C ALA A 55 15.35 21.77 1.95
N LEU A 56 15.81 22.28 3.10
CA LEU A 56 17.22 22.61 3.31
C LEU A 56 18.12 21.37 3.26
N GLY A 57 17.61 20.17 3.52
CA GLY A 57 18.31 18.90 3.28
C GLY A 57 18.76 18.75 1.83
N ILE A 58 17.84 18.97 0.89
CA ILE A 58 18.12 18.89 -0.54
C ILE A 58 19.11 19.97 -0.93
N MET A 59 18.94 21.19 -0.43
CA MET A 59 19.86 22.29 -0.72
C MET A 59 21.28 22.00 -0.20
N ALA A 60 21.42 21.51 1.03
CA ALA A 60 22.72 21.18 1.62
C ALA A 60 23.47 20.16 0.76
N ILE A 61 22.77 19.13 0.25
CA ILE A 61 23.35 18.14 -0.66
C ILE A 61 23.65 18.77 -2.04
N ALA A 62 22.73 19.56 -2.58
CA ALA A 62 22.90 20.25 -3.86
C ALA A 62 24.14 21.15 -3.88
N ARG A 63 24.51 21.77 -2.74
CA ARG A 63 25.75 22.56 -2.62
C ARG A 63 27.01 21.70 -2.68
N VAL A 64 26.97 20.46 -2.19
CA VAL A 64 28.08 19.50 -2.32
C VAL A 64 28.27 19.09 -3.78
N TYR A 65 27.18 18.90 -4.53
CA TYR A 65 27.22 18.50 -5.94
C TYR A 65 27.28 19.66 -6.93
N GLN A 66 27.01 20.89 -6.48
CA GLN A 66 26.86 22.09 -7.31
C GLN A 66 25.80 21.96 -8.41
N THR A 67 24.76 21.17 -8.17
CA THR A 67 23.64 20.96 -9.09
C THR A 67 22.38 20.54 -8.33
N LEU A 68 21.21 20.83 -8.90
CA LEU A 68 19.92 20.31 -8.46
C LEU A 68 19.44 19.10 -9.28
N ASP A 69 20.20 18.67 -10.31
CA ASP A 69 19.94 17.41 -11.03
C ASP A 69 20.41 16.21 -10.20
N LEU A 70 19.67 15.95 -9.12
CA LEU A 70 19.93 14.92 -8.13
C LEU A 70 18.70 14.01 -7.97
N PRO A 71 18.91 12.70 -7.71
CA PRO A 71 17.82 11.79 -7.39
C PRO A 71 17.37 12.02 -5.95
N PHE A 72 16.37 12.88 -5.74
CA PHE A 72 15.81 13.15 -4.43
C PHE A 72 14.27 13.09 -4.43
N SER A 73 13.69 12.90 -3.24
CA SER A 73 12.26 13.05 -2.98
C SER A 73 12.06 13.94 -1.74
N PHE A 74 11.10 14.87 -1.81
CA PHE A 74 10.77 15.77 -0.71
C PHE A 74 9.38 15.44 -0.13
N GLY A 75 9.30 15.18 1.18
CA GLY A 75 8.09 14.77 1.88
C GLY A 75 7.37 15.87 2.68
N GLY A 76 7.86 17.10 2.67
CA GLY A 76 7.38 18.18 3.54
C GLY A 76 8.27 18.35 4.76
N ASP A 77 8.25 17.41 5.69
CA ASP A 77 9.04 17.43 6.93
C ASP A 77 10.42 16.74 6.80
N GLY A 78 10.78 16.31 5.60
CA GLY A 78 11.96 15.51 5.36
C GLY A 78 12.26 15.31 3.88
N MET A 79 13.37 14.63 3.60
CA MET A 79 13.79 14.31 2.24
C MET A 79 14.55 12.99 2.17
N PHE A 80 14.60 12.42 0.98
CA PHE A 80 15.52 11.36 0.59
C PHE A 80 16.39 11.86 -0.56
N CYS A 81 17.66 11.48 -0.61
CA CYS A 81 18.54 11.72 -1.75
C CYS A 81 19.55 10.59 -1.90
N LEU A 82 19.81 10.12 -3.13
CA LEU A 82 20.94 9.20 -3.33
C LEU A 82 22.26 9.97 -3.33
N VAL A 83 23.28 9.32 -2.78
CA VAL A 83 24.63 9.87 -2.63
C VAL A 83 25.61 8.79 -3.07
N ASP A 84 26.50 9.14 -4.02
CA ASP A 84 27.59 8.24 -4.37
C ASP A 84 28.66 8.19 -3.28
N ARG A 85 29.38 7.07 -3.24
CA ARG A 85 30.41 6.80 -2.22
C ARG A 85 31.45 7.92 -2.12
N GLU A 86 31.80 8.57 -3.22
CA GLU A 86 32.83 9.61 -3.24
C GLU A 86 32.42 10.89 -2.51
N ARG A 87 31.11 11.15 -2.39
CA ARG A 87 30.58 12.36 -1.75
C ARG A 87 30.00 12.14 -0.37
N VAL A 88 29.95 10.90 0.13
CA VAL A 88 29.42 10.54 1.46
C VAL A 88 30.00 11.41 2.57
N SER A 89 31.33 11.61 2.61
CA SER A 89 31.96 12.37 3.69
C SER A 89 31.55 13.86 3.68
N ALA A 90 31.49 14.47 2.49
CA ALA A 90 31.09 15.87 2.34
C ALA A 90 29.59 16.06 2.62
N VAL A 91 28.75 15.12 2.19
CA VAL A 91 27.32 15.14 2.52
C VAL A 91 27.09 14.93 4.01
N LYS A 92 27.86 14.03 4.67
CA LYS A 92 27.78 13.82 6.11
C LYS A 92 28.04 15.11 6.88
N GLU A 93 29.07 15.86 6.51
CA GLU A 93 29.39 17.15 7.11
C GLU A 93 28.28 18.18 6.87
N ALA A 94 27.79 18.29 5.63
CA ALA A 94 26.72 19.22 5.28
C ALA A 94 25.42 18.94 6.04
N LEU A 95 25.04 17.67 6.18
CA LEU A 95 23.88 17.27 6.98
C LEU A 95 24.10 17.48 8.48
N GLY A 96 25.31 17.29 9.00
CA GLY A 96 25.63 17.59 10.40
C GLY A 96 25.43 19.06 10.74
N LYS A 97 25.87 19.96 9.84
CA LYS A 97 25.62 21.41 9.94
C LYS A 97 24.12 21.72 9.88
N LEU A 98 23.39 21.05 8.99
CA LEU A 98 21.95 21.21 8.85
C LEU A 98 21.20 20.80 10.13
N VAL A 99 21.52 19.64 10.71
CA VAL A 99 20.88 19.14 11.93
C VAL A 99 21.01 20.16 13.07
N ARG A 100 22.22 20.72 13.26
CA ARG A 100 22.45 21.81 14.22
C ARG A 100 21.68 23.08 13.84
N ASP A 101 21.81 23.53 12.60
CA ASP A 101 21.26 24.82 12.16
C ASP A 101 19.73 24.84 12.23
N VAL A 102 19.05 23.71 11.99
CA VAL A 102 17.58 23.62 12.09
C VAL A 102 17.11 23.81 13.53
N ASP A 103 17.82 23.25 14.51
CA ASP A 103 17.56 23.51 15.92
C ASP A 103 17.81 24.99 16.26
N GLU A 104 18.97 25.54 15.90
CA GLU A 104 19.30 26.96 16.18
C GLU A 104 18.33 27.97 15.52
N PHE A 105 17.85 27.65 14.32
CA PHE A 105 17.01 28.56 13.55
C PHE A 105 15.55 28.47 13.90
N PHE A 106 15.05 27.26 14.13
CA PHE A 106 13.62 26.96 14.21
C PHE A 106 13.22 26.34 15.54
N GLY A 107 14.16 25.86 16.36
CA GLY A 107 13.89 25.07 17.55
C GLY A 107 13.28 23.71 17.22
N LEU A 108 13.67 23.12 16.07
CA LEU A 108 13.16 21.84 15.60
C LEU A 108 14.25 20.76 15.67
N ASP A 109 13.88 19.56 16.13
CA ASP A 109 14.76 18.39 16.15
C ASP A 109 14.72 17.69 14.79
N LEU A 110 15.71 17.97 13.93
CA LEU A 110 15.87 17.30 12.65
C LEU A 110 16.74 16.06 12.79
N ARG A 111 16.20 14.90 12.43
CA ARG A 111 16.97 13.67 12.30
C ARG A 111 17.62 13.62 10.92
N GLY A 112 18.82 13.08 10.84
CA GLY A 112 19.49 12.76 9.58
C GLY A 112 20.17 11.40 9.65
N ALA A 113 20.23 10.67 8.53
CA ALA A 113 21.03 9.47 8.38
C ALA A 113 21.61 9.33 6.96
N LEU A 114 22.70 8.58 6.85
CA LEU A 114 23.30 8.12 5.60
C LEU A 114 23.34 6.59 5.60
N ILE A 115 22.34 5.98 4.97
CA ILE A 115 22.10 4.54 5.01
C ILE A 115 22.69 3.88 3.75
N PRO A 116 23.59 2.90 3.86
CA PRO A 116 24.11 2.19 2.69
C PRO A 116 22.99 1.46 1.93
N VAL A 117 22.97 1.55 0.60
CA VAL A 117 21.99 0.83 -0.23
C VAL A 117 22.17 -0.69 -0.09
N GLU A 118 23.40 -1.18 0.03
CA GLU A 118 23.69 -2.58 0.34
C GLU A 118 22.98 -3.08 1.61
N ALA A 119 22.86 -2.24 2.65
CA ALA A 119 22.15 -2.59 3.87
C ALA A 119 20.62 -2.71 3.66
N LEU A 120 20.07 -1.96 2.71
CA LEU A 120 18.67 -2.10 2.28
C LEU A 120 18.50 -3.42 1.51
N TYR A 121 19.43 -3.75 0.61
CA TYR A 121 19.39 -4.97 -0.19
C TYR A 121 19.55 -6.24 0.67
N ALA A 122 20.38 -6.19 1.70
CA ALA A 122 20.51 -7.26 2.69
C ALA A 122 19.20 -7.55 3.45
N ARG A 123 18.27 -6.59 3.49
CA ARG A 123 16.92 -6.73 4.07
C ARG A 123 15.87 -7.18 3.04
N GLY A 124 16.30 -7.59 1.84
CA GLY A 124 15.44 -8.15 0.80
C GLY A 124 14.56 -7.12 0.08
N VAL A 125 14.88 -5.82 0.16
CA VAL A 125 14.15 -4.77 -0.59
C VAL A 125 14.98 -4.26 -1.76
N SER A 126 14.32 -3.84 -2.84
CA SER A 126 14.95 -3.23 -4.01
C SER A 126 14.82 -1.70 -4.00
N LEU A 127 15.71 -1.04 -4.74
CA LEU A 127 15.71 0.40 -4.95
C LEU A 127 16.09 0.70 -6.40
N GLY A 128 15.18 1.34 -7.12
CA GLY A 128 15.43 1.79 -8.49
C GLY A 128 15.04 3.25 -8.68
N VAL A 129 15.57 3.89 -9.72
CA VAL A 129 15.24 5.28 -10.06
C VAL A 129 15.02 5.44 -11.56
N SER A 130 13.93 6.09 -11.95
CA SER A 130 13.73 6.67 -13.28
C SER A 130 13.59 8.20 -13.16
N LYS A 131 13.59 8.93 -14.27
CA LYS A 131 13.36 10.38 -14.25
C LYS A 131 12.48 10.83 -15.40
N TYR A 132 11.68 11.87 -15.18
CA TYR A 132 10.85 12.48 -16.21
C TYR A 132 10.98 14.01 -16.21
N ARG A 133 10.56 14.63 -17.31
CA ARG A 133 10.58 16.08 -17.47
C ARG A 133 9.32 16.70 -16.90
N VAL A 134 9.48 17.58 -15.92
CA VAL A 134 8.38 18.39 -15.38
C VAL A 134 8.26 19.69 -16.17
N SER A 135 9.39 20.37 -16.37
CA SER A 135 9.49 21.61 -17.14
C SER A 135 10.82 21.64 -17.93
N PRO A 136 11.05 22.64 -18.79
CA PRO A 136 12.36 22.83 -19.42
C PRO A 136 13.51 23.01 -18.41
N THR A 137 13.20 23.46 -17.19
CA THR A 137 14.16 23.75 -16.11
C THR A 137 14.13 22.73 -14.99
N TYR A 138 13.28 21.71 -15.03
CA TYR A 138 13.15 20.72 -13.96
C TYR A 138 12.88 19.30 -14.46
N THR A 139 13.72 18.37 -14.00
CA THR A 139 13.52 16.93 -14.10
C THR A 139 13.37 16.32 -12.72
N GLN A 140 12.32 15.51 -12.53
CA GLN A 140 12.02 14.89 -11.25
C GLN A 140 12.41 13.40 -11.27
N ALA A 141 12.98 12.94 -10.17
CA ALA A 141 13.25 11.52 -9.92
C ALA A 141 11.97 10.77 -9.48
N VAL A 142 11.82 9.55 -9.97
CA VAL A 142 10.77 8.61 -9.58
C VAL A 142 11.46 7.37 -9.01
N PHE A 143 11.20 7.07 -7.73
CA PHE A 143 11.82 5.94 -7.07
C PHE A 143 10.91 4.70 -7.12
N HIS A 144 11.56 3.57 -7.28
CA HIS A 144 10.95 2.25 -7.41
C HIS A 144 11.41 1.32 -6.28
N GLY A 145 10.57 0.33 -5.96
CA GLY A 145 10.84 -0.62 -4.89
C GLY A 145 10.53 -0.05 -3.51
N ARG A 146 10.96 -0.76 -2.46
CA ARG A 146 10.67 -0.43 -1.05
C ARG A 146 11.87 0.14 -0.30
N GLY A 147 13.00 0.39 -0.97
CA GLY A 147 14.23 0.88 -0.35
C GLY A 147 14.05 2.15 0.47
N LEU A 148 13.38 3.18 -0.09
CA LEU A 148 13.15 4.44 0.65
C LEU A 148 12.18 4.26 1.84
N VAL A 149 11.17 3.39 1.70
CA VAL A 149 10.24 3.08 2.79
C VAL A 149 10.96 2.42 3.97
N VAL A 150 11.91 1.52 3.70
CA VAL A 150 12.74 0.92 4.75
C VAL A 150 13.75 1.92 5.31
N ALA A 151 14.34 2.79 4.48
CA ALA A 151 15.22 3.86 4.93
C ALA A 151 14.52 4.83 5.91
N ASP A 152 13.25 5.17 5.66
CA ASP A 152 12.43 5.97 6.58
C ASP A 152 12.26 5.30 7.95
N GLN A 153 12.01 3.98 7.94
CA GLN A 153 11.83 3.20 9.17
C GLN A 153 13.12 3.11 9.98
N LEU A 154 14.25 2.93 9.31
CA LEU A 154 15.58 2.87 9.93
C LEU A 154 15.97 4.21 10.54
N LEU A 155 15.66 5.33 9.88
CA LEU A 155 15.85 6.68 10.43
C LEU A 155 14.99 6.91 11.69
N LYS A 156 13.76 6.38 11.70
CA LYS A 156 12.79 6.62 12.77
C LYS A 156 12.98 5.73 14.00
N SER A 157 13.41 4.50 13.78
CA SER A 157 13.58 3.45 14.79
C SER A 157 14.88 2.67 14.54
N PRO A 158 16.05 3.28 14.73
CA PRO A 158 17.33 2.60 14.52
C PRO A 158 17.55 1.54 15.62
N GLY A 159 18.04 0.36 15.24
CA GLY A 159 18.63 -0.59 16.19
C GLY A 159 20.08 -0.21 16.53
N LEU A 160 20.74 -1.05 17.33
CA LEU A 160 22.09 -0.79 17.84
C LEU A 160 23.15 -0.70 16.74
N GLU A 161 23.06 -1.55 15.72
CA GLU A 161 23.99 -1.51 14.57
C GLU A 161 23.68 -0.35 13.63
N GLU A 162 22.39 -0.03 13.42
CA GLU A 162 21.96 1.03 12.51
C GLU A 162 22.19 2.45 13.07
N SER A 163 22.42 2.56 14.37
CA SER A 163 22.78 3.82 15.03
C SER A 163 24.04 4.48 14.44
N GLY A 164 24.94 3.68 13.84
CA GLY A 164 26.15 4.19 13.17
C GLY A 164 25.90 4.98 11.88
N TRP A 165 24.70 4.93 11.31
CA TRP A 165 24.32 5.67 10.11
C TRP A 165 23.75 7.05 10.41
N ASN A 166 23.39 7.30 11.67
CA ASN A 166 22.82 8.58 12.09
C ASN A 166 23.85 9.71 11.95
N ILE A 167 23.34 10.86 11.55
CA ILE A 167 24.08 12.11 11.47
C ILE A 167 23.98 12.79 12.83
N SER A 168 25.12 12.96 13.49
CA SER A 168 25.21 13.80 14.67
C SER A 168 25.26 15.29 14.27
N PRO A 169 24.71 16.18 15.11
CA PRO A 169 24.88 17.62 14.90
C PRO A 169 26.35 17.98 14.86
N ASP A 170 26.72 18.85 13.91
CA ASP A 170 28.07 19.40 13.82
C ASP A 170 28.39 20.27 15.05
N THR A 171 29.60 20.15 15.58
CA THR A 171 30.04 20.90 16.77
C THR A 171 30.63 22.28 16.44
N GLY A 172 30.80 22.59 15.14
CA GLY A 172 31.27 23.88 14.69
C GLY A 172 30.27 25.01 14.94
N THR A 173 30.72 26.25 14.77
CA THR A 173 29.88 27.46 14.82
C THR A 173 29.58 28.04 13.44
N GLU A 174 30.25 27.52 12.41
CA GLU A 174 30.04 27.97 11.03
C GLU A 174 28.79 27.32 10.45
N PRO A 175 27.89 28.12 9.87
CA PRO A 175 26.63 27.62 9.38
C PRO A 175 26.76 26.87 8.06
N GLY A 176 25.78 26.03 7.74
CA GLY A 176 25.64 25.44 6.43
C GLY A 176 25.46 26.50 5.33
N ASP A 177 25.84 26.13 4.11
CA ASP A 177 25.58 26.94 2.91
C ASP A 177 24.19 26.63 2.38
N TYR A 178 23.27 27.59 2.52
CA TYR A 178 21.91 27.51 2.01
C TYR A 178 21.64 28.51 0.89
N GLN A 179 22.69 29.04 0.23
CA GLN A 179 22.51 29.86 -0.97
C GLN A 179 21.68 29.11 -2.00
N GLY A 180 20.63 29.77 -2.50
CA GLY A 180 19.67 29.17 -3.42
C GLY A 180 18.29 28.94 -2.82
N PHE A 181 18.15 28.91 -1.50
CA PHE A 181 16.81 28.95 -0.88
C PHE A 181 16.13 30.30 -1.15
N SER A 182 14.90 30.31 -1.67
CA SER A 182 14.21 31.57 -2.02
C SER A 182 12.67 31.44 -2.02
N CYS A 183 12.04 31.26 -0.86
CA CYS A 183 10.57 31.26 -0.75
C CYS A 183 10.01 32.68 -0.48
N ARG A 184 9.49 33.34 -1.52
CA ARG A 184 8.92 34.71 -1.43
C ARG A 184 7.40 34.78 -1.64
N TRP A 185 6.78 33.67 -1.99
CA TRP A 185 5.33 33.60 -2.22
C TRP A 185 4.56 33.57 -0.89
N GLN A 186 3.35 34.12 -0.93
CA GLN A 186 2.32 33.85 0.08
C GLN A 186 1.69 32.49 -0.19
N ASP A 187 0.91 32.00 0.78
CA ASP A 187 0.06 30.82 0.56
C ASP A 187 -0.90 31.08 -0.61
N ILE A 188 -1.04 30.10 -1.49
CA ILE A 188 -1.73 30.19 -2.77
C ILE A 188 -3.16 29.68 -2.56
N PRO A 189 -4.20 30.54 -2.60
CA PRO A 189 -5.56 30.10 -2.37
C PRO A 189 -6.05 29.17 -3.47
N SER A 190 -6.84 28.15 -3.11
CA SER A 190 -7.50 27.30 -4.09
C SER A 190 -8.51 28.08 -4.92
N LYS A 191 -8.66 27.71 -6.19
CA LYS A 191 -9.77 28.15 -7.05
C LYS A 191 -10.94 27.18 -7.07
N LYS A 192 -10.74 26.02 -6.45
CA LYS A 192 -11.76 25.00 -6.16
C LYS A 192 -12.08 25.03 -4.67
N ASP A 193 -13.00 24.18 -4.23
CA ASP A 193 -13.38 24.09 -2.81
C ASP A 193 -12.19 23.77 -1.89
N PHE A 194 -11.27 22.91 -2.34
CA PHE A 194 -10.18 22.37 -1.53
C PHE A 194 -8.81 22.40 -2.22
N THR A 195 -7.76 22.47 -1.40
CA THR A 195 -6.41 21.98 -1.71
C THR A 195 -6.18 20.73 -0.87
N CYS A 196 -5.87 19.61 -1.50
CA CYS A 196 -5.79 18.30 -0.85
C CYS A 196 -4.36 17.79 -0.89
N ALA A 197 -3.80 17.44 0.25
CA ALA A 197 -2.61 16.61 0.36
C ALA A 197 -3.04 15.14 0.47
N ILE A 198 -2.57 14.32 -0.46
CA ILE A 198 -2.94 12.91 -0.56
C ILE A 198 -1.68 12.07 -0.57
N ILE A 199 -1.68 11.03 0.27
CA ILE A 199 -0.63 10.01 0.30
C ILE A 199 -1.29 8.67 0.10
N VAL A 200 -0.73 7.85 -0.78
CA VAL A 200 -1.16 6.47 -0.97
C VAL A 200 0.05 5.54 -0.96
N GLU A 201 0.08 4.63 0.00
CA GLU A 201 1.09 3.57 0.14
C GLU A 201 0.53 2.28 -0.47
N PRO A 202 0.99 1.87 -1.67
CA PRO A 202 0.51 0.66 -2.31
C PRO A 202 0.96 -0.61 -1.56
N ARG A 203 0.21 -1.69 -1.76
CA ARG A 203 0.43 -3.00 -1.11
C ARG A 203 0.30 -4.14 -2.11
N GLY A 204 0.98 -5.25 -1.80
CA GLY A 204 0.98 -6.43 -2.68
C GLY A 204 1.52 -6.07 -4.07
N PHE A 205 0.76 -6.42 -5.11
CA PHE A 205 1.06 -6.08 -6.51
C PHE A 205 0.43 -4.77 -6.99
N TYR A 206 -0.32 -4.08 -6.12
CA TYR A 206 -0.90 -2.78 -6.47
C TYR A 206 0.22 -1.75 -6.65
N SER A 207 0.07 -0.85 -7.64
CA SER A 207 1.08 0.15 -7.95
C SER A 207 0.50 1.56 -7.85
N GLY A 208 1.33 2.53 -7.44
CA GLY A 208 0.92 3.94 -7.38
C GLY A 208 0.49 4.52 -8.74
N GLU A 209 0.83 3.84 -9.83
CA GLU A 209 0.39 4.20 -11.17
C GLU A 209 -1.11 4.01 -11.40
N MET A 210 -1.70 2.91 -10.92
CA MET A 210 -3.14 2.66 -11.09
C MET A 210 -3.97 3.81 -10.48
N ILE A 211 -3.47 4.37 -9.38
CA ILE A 211 -4.07 5.51 -8.68
C ILE A 211 -3.84 6.80 -9.46
N LEU A 212 -2.65 7.03 -9.99
CA LEU A 212 -2.37 8.18 -10.85
C LEU A 212 -3.31 8.21 -12.06
N GLN A 213 -3.59 7.04 -12.65
CA GLN A 213 -4.57 6.94 -13.74
C GLN A 213 -6.00 7.26 -13.25
N ALA A 214 -6.41 6.74 -12.09
CA ALA A 214 -7.72 7.06 -11.52
C ALA A 214 -7.89 8.57 -11.23
N ILE A 215 -6.84 9.22 -10.70
CA ILE A 215 -6.82 10.67 -10.52
C ILE A 215 -6.90 11.38 -11.87
N TRP A 216 -6.15 10.92 -12.88
CA TRP A 216 -6.23 11.49 -14.22
C TRP A 216 -7.65 11.46 -14.78
N ASP A 217 -8.34 10.33 -14.63
CA ASP A 217 -9.70 10.11 -15.15
C ASP A 217 -10.75 10.95 -14.42
N ILE A 218 -10.61 11.15 -13.10
CA ILE A 218 -11.54 11.97 -12.30
C ILE A 218 -11.41 13.46 -12.64
N PHE A 219 -10.17 13.94 -12.79
CA PHE A 219 -9.89 15.39 -12.88
C PHE A 219 -9.63 15.88 -14.31
N GLY A 220 -9.64 15.00 -15.31
CA GLY A 220 -9.39 15.36 -16.71
C GLY A 220 -7.93 15.69 -17.01
N GLY A 221 -6.99 15.15 -16.21
CA GLY A 221 -5.55 15.33 -16.38
C GLY A 221 -4.90 16.40 -15.50
N ALA A 222 -3.56 16.51 -15.59
CA ALA A 222 -2.72 17.28 -14.66
C ALA A 222 -3.12 18.76 -14.51
N GLU A 223 -3.59 19.38 -15.59
CA GLU A 223 -4.06 20.77 -15.56
C GLU A 223 -5.32 20.94 -14.70
N GLY A 224 -6.23 19.96 -14.73
CA GLY A 224 -7.50 20.01 -13.99
C GLY A 224 -7.35 19.85 -12.48
N TYR A 225 -6.30 19.17 -12.02
CA TYR A 225 -5.99 19.00 -10.60
C TYR A 225 -4.81 19.83 -10.10
N HIS A 226 -4.15 20.61 -10.96
CA HIS A 226 -2.99 21.41 -10.57
C HIS A 226 -3.34 22.37 -9.42
N PRO A 227 -2.61 22.36 -8.29
CA PRO A 227 -2.97 23.17 -7.12
C PRO A 227 -2.91 24.68 -7.36
N ILE A 228 -2.11 25.13 -8.33
CA ILE A 228 -2.04 26.52 -8.79
C ILE A 228 -2.88 26.66 -10.07
N GLN A 229 -4.13 27.09 -9.92
CA GLN A 229 -5.07 27.30 -11.04
C GLN A 229 -4.94 28.68 -11.68
N ALA A 230 -4.59 29.71 -10.89
CA ALA A 230 -4.45 31.10 -11.35
C ALA A 230 -3.07 31.68 -10.96
N PRO A 231 -2.00 31.34 -11.68
CA PRO A 231 -0.64 31.78 -11.35
C PRO A 231 -0.51 33.31 -11.35
N ASP A 232 -1.23 34.00 -12.25
CA ASP A 232 -1.28 35.46 -12.32
C ASP A 232 -1.86 36.13 -11.07
N GLU A 233 -2.50 35.40 -10.17
CA GLU A 233 -3.02 35.92 -8.90
C GLU A 233 -2.09 35.67 -7.71
N MET A 234 -0.99 34.91 -7.89
CA MET A 234 -0.02 34.63 -6.82
C MET A 234 0.60 35.92 -6.29
N LYS A 235 0.73 36.05 -4.96
CA LYS A 235 1.26 37.26 -4.30
C LYS A 235 2.62 36.99 -3.66
N MET A 236 3.55 37.93 -3.80
CA MET A 236 4.85 37.89 -3.11
C MET A 236 4.86 38.75 -1.84
N GLY A 237 5.68 38.38 -0.87
CA GLY A 237 5.91 39.16 0.35
C GLY A 237 4.73 39.12 1.35
N GLY A 238 4.71 40.04 2.30
CA GLY A 238 3.65 40.11 3.33
C GLY A 238 3.89 39.22 4.56
N PRO A 239 3.01 39.26 5.57
CA PRO A 239 3.20 38.59 6.86
C PRO A 239 3.23 37.06 6.77
N LYS A 240 2.49 36.50 5.81
CA LYS A 240 2.35 35.06 5.58
C LYS A 240 3.36 34.49 4.56
N SER A 241 4.48 35.15 4.28
CA SER A 241 5.50 34.63 3.36
C SER A 241 6.86 34.44 4.04
N SER A 242 7.67 33.54 3.51
CA SER A 242 8.96 33.14 4.10
C SER A 242 10.15 34.03 3.73
N TRP A 243 9.92 35.23 3.16
CA TRP A 243 11.00 36.10 2.67
C TRP A 243 11.98 36.58 3.75
N LYS A 244 11.54 36.70 5.01
CA LYS A 244 12.44 37.01 6.13
C LYS A 244 13.38 35.85 6.43
N LEU A 245 12.89 34.63 6.23
CA LEU A 245 13.65 33.41 6.46
C LEU A 245 14.74 33.25 5.41
N GLU A 246 14.46 33.60 4.15
CA GLU A 246 15.48 33.69 3.10
C GLU A 246 16.66 34.57 3.53
N ALA A 247 16.41 35.79 4.04
CA ALA A 247 17.47 36.68 4.49
C ALA A 247 18.26 36.12 5.68
N ARG A 248 17.63 35.32 6.54
CA ARG A 248 18.28 34.68 7.69
C ARG A 248 19.16 33.49 7.28
N LEU A 249 18.70 32.70 6.30
CA LEU A 249 19.37 31.47 5.84
C LEU A 249 20.49 31.76 4.82
N THR A 250 20.31 32.77 3.98
CA THR A 250 21.28 33.14 2.92
C THR A 250 22.17 34.32 3.30
N GLY A 251 21.87 35.02 4.40
CA GLY A 251 22.63 36.18 4.85
C GLY A 251 23.92 35.80 5.57
N ARG A 252 25.03 36.47 5.25
CA ARG A 252 26.31 36.35 5.98
C ARG A 252 26.19 36.75 7.46
N PHE A 253 25.30 37.70 7.76
CA PHE A 253 25.05 38.20 9.12
C PHE A 253 23.63 37.85 9.56
N ARG A 254 23.51 37.06 10.63
CA ARG A 254 22.25 36.51 11.15
C ARG A 254 21.49 37.47 12.09
N ARG A 255 22.15 38.52 12.59
CA ARG A 255 21.60 39.56 13.48
C ARG A 255 22.27 40.93 13.19
N GLY A 256 21.69 42.01 13.71
CA GLY A 256 22.26 43.36 13.59
C GLY A 256 22.10 44.00 12.22
N LEU A 257 22.95 44.99 11.91
CA LEU A 257 22.80 45.84 10.72
C LEU A 257 22.91 45.07 9.40
N GLY A 258 23.78 44.05 9.34
CA GLY A 258 23.94 43.20 8.14
C GLY A 258 22.67 42.40 7.81
N TYR A 259 21.96 41.90 8.82
CA TYR A 259 20.66 41.23 8.63
C TYR A 259 19.59 42.22 8.15
N LEU A 260 19.55 43.44 8.72
CA LEU A 260 18.63 44.50 8.30
C LEU A 260 18.86 44.91 6.83
N LEU A 261 20.12 45.03 6.40
CA LEU A 261 20.49 45.28 5.01
C LEU A 261 20.04 44.13 4.10
N GLY A 262 20.21 42.88 4.54
CA GLY A 262 19.71 41.69 3.83
C GLY A 262 18.19 41.74 3.63
N LEU A 263 17.43 42.04 4.69
CA LEU A 263 15.97 42.21 4.62
C LEU A 263 15.57 43.34 3.66
N PHE A 264 16.27 44.47 3.70
CA PHE A 264 16.01 45.59 2.80
C PHE A 264 16.29 45.21 1.35
N ARG A 265 17.40 44.52 1.07
CA ARG A 265 17.74 44.00 -0.26
C ARG A 265 16.66 43.06 -0.79
N THR A 266 16.23 42.08 0.00
CA THR A 266 15.18 41.12 -0.41
C THR A 266 13.85 41.84 -0.67
N ARG A 267 13.50 42.84 0.15
CA ARG A 267 12.30 43.67 -0.04
C ARG A 267 12.36 44.47 -1.34
N LEU A 268 13.49 45.11 -1.65
CA LEU A 268 13.68 45.84 -2.90
C LEU A 268 13.57 44.92 -4.13
N LEU A 269 14.20 43.74 -4.06
CA LEU A 269 14.14 42.76 -5.14
C LEU A 269 12.70 42.27 -5.38
N MET A 270 11.94 41.96 -4.32
CA MET A 270 10.52 41.61 -4.45
C MET A 270 9.68 42.73 -5.05
N ALA A 271 9.91 43.99 -4.63
CA ALA A 271 9.20 45.14 -5.19
C ALA A 271 9.52 45.32 -6.68
N PHE A 272 10.79 45.14 -7.07
CA PHE A 272 11.22 45.18 -8.46
C PHE A 272 10.56 44.07 -9.31
N VAL A 273 10.60 42.82 -8.86
CA VAL A 273 9.95 41.69 -9.54
C VAL A 273 8.44 41.90 -9.64
N GLY A 274 7.81 42.35 -8.56
CA GLY A 274 6.38 42.68 -8.53
C GLY A 274 6.02 43.79 -9.53
N MET A 275 6.83 44.86 -9.61
CA MET A 275 6.65 45.93 -10.58
C MET A 275 6.78 45.44 -12.02
N VAL A 276 7.82 44.66 -12.33
CA VAL A 276 8.04 44.07 -13.67
C VAL A 276 6.87 43.20 -14.09
N ARG A 277 6.31 42.41 -13.17
CA ARG A 277 5.12 41.57 -13.42
C ARG A 277 3.85 42.38 -13.63
N VAL A 278 3.56 43.36 -12.78
CA VAL A 278 2.36 44.22 -12.91
C VAL A 278 2.40 45.03 -14.20
N LEU A 279 3.58 45.55 -14.57
CA LEU A 279 3.78 46.33 -15.80
C LEU A 279 4.01 45.44 -17.04
N ARG A 280 4.05 44.11 -16.88
CA ARG A 280 4.35 43.13 -17.94
C ARG A 280 5.58 43.49 -18.78
N ILE A 281 6.64 43.97 -18.11
CA ILE A 281 7.90 44.33 -18.79
C ILE A 281 8.60 43.04 -19.23
N PRO A 282 8.97 42.86 -20.51
CA PRO A 282 9.58 41.64 -21.04
C PRO A 282 11.07 41.52 -20.66
N LEU A 283 11.37 41.60 -19.37
CA LEU A 283 12.72 41.46 -18.82
C LEU A 283 13.09 39.98 -18.68
N ARG A 284 14.27 39.62 -19.20
CA ARG A 284 14.83 38.26 -19.11
C ARG A 284 16.05 38.24 -18.20
N VAL A 285 16.11 37.25 -17.30
CA VAL A 285 17.25 37.01 -16.41
C VAL A 285 17.55 35.50 -16.44
N GLY A 286 18.66 35.12 -17.08
CA GLY A 286 18.96 33.71 -17.34
C GLY A 286 17.86 33.07 -18.21
N LEU A 287 17.27 31.97 -17.72
CA LEU A 287 16.16 31.27 -18.37
C LEU A 287 14.77 31.85 -18.00
N TYR A 288 14.69 32.81 -17.08
CA TYR A 288 13.42 33.34 -16.59
C TYR A 288 12.97 34.57 -17.35
N GLU A 289 11.67 34.64 -17.55
CA GLU A 289 10.97 35.84 -17.96
C GLU A 289 10.32 36.43 -16.71
N VAL A 290 10.88 37.53 -16.20
CA VAL A 290 10.51 38.05 -14.86
C VAL A 290 9.02 38.39 -14.77
N HIS A 291 8.42 38.85 -15.86
CA HIS A 291 6.98 39.12 -15.93
C HIS A 291 6.11 37.86 -15.92
N ASN A 292 6.64 36.71 -16.31
CA ASN A 292 5.95 35.42 -16.39
C ASN A 292 6.40 34.43 -15.29
N VAL A 293 7.15 34.91 -14.29
CA VAL A 293 7.76 34.05 -13.26
C VAL A 293 6.74 33.21 -12.48
N ALA A 294 5.51 33.68 -12.32
CA ALA A 294 4.47 32.90 -11.63
C ALA A 294 4.04 31.66 -12.44
N GLN A 295 3.87 31.82 -13.75
CA GLN A 295 3.57 30.72 -14.67
C GLN A 295 4.76 29.76 -14.78
N GLN A 296 5.98 30.28 -14.88
CA GLN A 296 7.19 29.45 -14.94
C GLN A 296 7.37 28.62 -13.64
N ASN A 297 7.12 29.23 -12.47
CA ASN A 297 7.15 28.50 -11.21
C ASN A 297 6.05 27.44 -11.12
N ARG A 298 4.85 27.73 -11.64
CA ARG A 298 3.76 26.74 -11.74
C ARG A 298 4.21 25.54 -12.58
N GLU A 299 4.78 25.77 -13.75
CA GLU A 299 5.25 24.71 -14.65
C GLU A 299 6.40 23.89 -14.05
N ALA A 300 7.27 24.52 -13.27
CA ALA A 300 8.36 23.87 -12.54
C ALA A 300 7.97 23.39 -11.12
N SER A 301 6.66 23.32 -10.81
CA SER A 301 6.19 22.90 -9.49
C SER A 301 6.23 21.38 -9.30
N ASP A 302 6.76 20.97 -8.16
CA ASP A 302 6.75 19.61 -7.65
C ASP A 302 5.54 19.43 -6.72
N PHE A 303 4.43 18.99 -7.31
CA PHE A 303 3.17 18.73 -6.59
C PHE A 303 2.76 17.25 -6.60
N GLN A 304 3.49 16.40 -7.31
CA GLN A 304 3.26 14.97 -7.38
C GLN A 304 4.61 14.25 -7.41
N LYS A 305 4.72 13.12 -6.73
CA LYS A 305 5.94 12.32 -6.63
C LYS A 305 5.62 10.88 -6.27
N LEU A 306 6.54 9.99 -6.63
CA LEU A 306 6.46 8.56 -6.33
C LEU A 306 7.78 8.13 -5.67
N ASP A 307 7.74 7.83 -4.39
CA ASP A 307 8.91 7.49 -3.56
C ASP A 307 8.78 6.15 -2.81
N GLY A 308 8.06 5.21 -3.43
CA GLY A 308 7.53 4.00 -2.78
C GLY A 308 6.08 4.18 -2.32
N SER A 309 5.65 5.43 -2.15
CA SER A 309 4.25 5.85 -2.01
C SER A 309 3.95 6.95 -3.04
N LEU A 310 2.69 7.03 -3.51
CA LEU A 310 2.22 8.18 -4.27
C LEU A 310 1.95 9.34 -3.30
N LYS A 311 2.54 10.50 -3.55
CA LYS A 311 2.25 11.74 -2.80
C LYS A 311 1.85 12.80 -3.80
N ILE A 312 0.69 13.41 -3.61
CA ILE A 312 0.15 14.43 -4.52
C ILE A 312 -0.56 15.55 -3.77
N ILE A 313 -0.33 16.79 -4.20
CA ILE A 313 -1.10 17.97 -3.83
C ILE A 313 -1.97 18.34 -5.02
N LEU A 314 -3.28 18.43 -4.81
CA LEU A 314 -4.20 18.79 -5.88
C LEU A 314 -5.27 19.78 -5.43
N SER A 315 -5.84 20.52 -6.36
CA SER A 315 -7.06 21.30 -6.14
C SER A 315 -8.28 20.47 -6.55
N ALA A 316 -9.31 20.40 -5.70
CA ALA A 316 -10.51 19.62 -5.95
C ALA A 316 -11.78 20.35 -5.51
N ASP A 317 -12.85 20.21 -6.30
CA ASP A 317 -14.20 20.52 -5.86
C ASP A 317 -14.75 19.35 -5.03
N ARG A 318 -15.81 19.60 -4.25
CA ARG A 318 -16.40 18.57 -3.39
C ARG A 318 -16.73 17.28 -4.13
N GLN A 319 -17.32 17.38 -5.32
CA GLN A 319 -17.71 16.21 -6.11
C GLN A 319 -16.50 15.39 -6.58
N GLU A 320 -15.41 16.05 -6.96
CA GLU A 320 -14.18 15.38 -7.40
C GLU A 320 -13.48 14.68 -6.22
N LEU A 321 -13.44 15.35 -5.06
CA LEU A 321 -12.88 14.78 -3.83
C LEU A 321 -13.68 13.55 -3.38
N ASP A 322 -15.01 13.63 -3.35
CA ASP A 322 -15.89 12.50 -2.98
C ASP A 322 -15.76 11.33 -3.97
N ALA A 323 -15.44 11.59 -5.24
CA ALA A 323 -15.15 10.55 -6.22
C ALA A 323 -13.80 9.86 -5.94
N LEU A 324 -12.76 10.64 -5.67
CA LEU A 324 -11.43 10.12 -5.36
C LEU A 324 -11.42 9.33 -4.05
N GLU A 325 -12.10 9.84 -3.01
CA GLU A 325 -12.25 9.14 -1.74
C GLU A 325 -12.92 7.78 -1.91
N ARG A 326 -13.97 7.67 -2.74
CA ARG A 326 -14.62 6.38 -3.02
C ARG A 326 -13.69 5.37 -3.69
N VAL A 327 -12.84 5.83 -4.63
CA VAL A 327 -11.85 4.96 -5.27
C VAL A 327 -10.82 4.48 -4.25
N LEU A 328 -10.23 5.40 -3.48
CA LEU A 328 -9.19 5.07 -2.49
C LEU A 328 -9.73 4.18 -1.36
N GLU A 329 -10.96 4.42 -0.91
CA GLU A 329 -11.62 3.60 0.09
C GLU A 329 -11.92 2.19 -0.43
N ALA A 330 -12.32 2.05 -1.70
CA ALA A 330 -12.51 0.73 -2.31
C ALA A 330 -11.19 -0.05 -2.37
N GLU A 331 -10.09 0.62 -2.76
CA GLU A 331 -8.77 -0.01 -2.84
C GLU A 331 -8.18 -0.33 -1.46
N TYR A 332 -8.43 0.52 -0.47
CA TYR A 332 -8.14 0.23 0.93
C TYR A 332 -8.91 -1.00 1.42
N ARG A 333 -10.20 -1.12 1.14
CA ARG A 333 -11.01 -2.30 1.51
C ARG A 333 -10.58 -3.57 0.78
N ASN A 334 -10.04 -3.43 -0.43
CA ASN A 334 -9.42 -4.53 -1.17
C ASN A 334 -8.00 -4.86 -0.67
N GLY A 335 -7.50 -4.17 0.36
CA GLY A 335 -6.14 -4.32 0.90
C GLY A 335 -5.02 -3.95 -0.07
N ASN A 336 -5.35 -3.24 -1.15
CA ASN A 336 -4.44 -2.84 -2.22
C ASN A 336 -3.59 -1.63 -1.83
N CYS A 337 -4.05 -0.78 -0.92
CA CYS A 337 -3.26 0.34 -0.43
C CYS A 337 -3.64 0.76 1.00
N TYR A 338 -2.78 1.55 1.63
CA TYR A 338 -3.17 2.49 2.68
C TYR A 338 -3.20 3.88 2.10
N TYR A 339 -4.12 4.73 2.54
CA TYR A 339 -4.19 6.10 2.06
C TYR A 339 -4.48 7.11 3.17
N GLY A 340 -4.17 8.37 2.90
CA GLY A 340 -4.50 9.47 3.78
C GLY A 340 -4.76 10.73 2.97
N ILE A 341 -5.81 11.44 3.33
CA ILE A 341 -6.22 12.69 2.69
C ILE A 341 -6.34 13.77 3.74
N HIS A 342 -5.66 14.89 3.53
CA HIS A 342 -5.81 16.10 4.31
C HIS A 342 -6.23 17.26 3.41
N THR A 343 -7.28 17.98 3.81
CA THR A 343 -7.89 19.04 3.01
C THR A 343 -7.69 20.39 3.66
N THR A 344 -7.36 21.39 2.87
CA THR A 344 -7.20 22.79 3.25
C THR A 344 -7.79 23.69 2.15
N HIS A 345 -7.56 25.00 2.22
CA HIS A 345 -8.01 25.95 1.20
C HIS A 345 -6.85 26.69 0.52
N SER A 346 -5.61 26.27 0.77
CA SER A 346 -4.43 26.87 0.15
C SER A 346 -3.24 25.92 0.07
N ALA A 347 -2.42 26.11 -0.96
CA ALA A 347 -1.12 25.47 -1.11
C ALA A 347 -0.01 26.36 -0.55
N HIS A 348 1.01 25.73 0.03
CA HIS A 348 2.27 26.35 0.41
C HIS A 348 3.35 25.97 -0.60
N MET A 349 4.17 26.94 -1.02
CA MET A 349 5.28 26.73 -1.94
C MET A 349 6.61 26.92 -1.22
N THR A 350 7.54 25.98 -1.39
CA THR A 350 8.94 26.09 -0.92
C THR A 350 9.88 26.04 -2.13
N CYS A 351 10.59 27.15 -2.40
CA CYS A 351 11.41 27.27 -3.61
C CYS A 351 12.90 27.09 -3.33
N LEU A 352 13.55 26.24 -4.13
CA LEU A 352 14.99 26.07 -4.21
C LEU A 352 15.46 26.46 -5.62
N ALA A 353 16.47 27.32 -5.70
CA ALA A 353 17.05 27.77 -6.96
C ALA A 353 18.55 27.47 -6.98
N SER A 354 19.02 26.85 -8.04
CA SER A 354 20.45 26.75 -8.33
C SER A 354 20.86 27.94 -9.18
N LEU A 355 21.69 28.82 -8.62
CA LEU A 355 22.18 30.01 -9.32
C LEU A 355 23.10 29.65 -10.50
N ASP A 356 23.77 28.50 -10.44
CA ASP A 356 24.81 28.11 -11.39
C ASP A 356 24.30 27.25 -12.56
N SER A 357 23.19 26.51 -12.37
CA SER A 357 22.67 25.55 -13.36
C SER A 357 21.38 26.01 -14.06
N GLY A 358 20.78 27.14 -13.67
CA GLY A 358 19.52 27.62 -14.24
C GLY A 358 18.30 26.74 -13.94
N HIS A 359 18.43 25.84 -12.97
CA HIS A 359 17.36 24.94 -12.51
C HIS A 359 16.75 25.51 -11.23
N ASP A 360 15.42 25.58 -11.18
CA ASP A 360 14.64 25.88 -9.99
C ASP A 360 13.62 24.78 -9.75
N ILE A 361 13.29 24.60 -8.48
CA ILE A 361 12.36 23.57 -8.04
C ILE A 361 11.44 24.21 -7.01
N HIS A 362 10.14 24.07 -7.23
CA HIS A 362 9.12 24.63 -6.36
C HIS A 362 8.29 23.51 -5.75
N PHE A 363 8.60 23.14 -4.52
CA PHE A 363 7.82 22.14 -3.80
C PHE A 363 6.47 22.70 -3.41
N LEU A 364 5.41 21.97 -3.71
CA LEU A 364 4.07 22.26 -3.21
C LEU A 364 3.71 21.27 -2.11
N ASP A 365 3.15 21.83 -1.03
CA ASP A 365 2.45 21.11 0.03
C ASP A 365 1.11 21.83 0.30
N ALA A 366 0.14 21.18 0.94
CA ALA A 366 -1.01 21.90 1.45
C ALA A 366 -0.64 22.66 2.74
N THR A 367 -1.30 23.80 3.02
CA THR A 367 -1.09 24.51 4.30
C THR A 367 -1.49 23.66 5.51
N ASP A 368 -1.31 24.19 6.73
CA ASP A 368 -1.95 23.65 7.94
C ASP A 368 -1.74 22.16 8.21
N GLY A 369 -0.61 21.60 7.76
CA GLY A 369 -0.20 20.23 8.07
C GLY A 369 0.04 19.32 6.87
N GLY A 370 -0.55 19.62 5.71
CA GLY A 370 -0.17 19.03 4.42
C GLY A 370 0.03 17.51 4.42
N TYR A 371 1.13 17.06 3.82
CA TYR A 371 1.53 15.65 3.77
C TYR A 371 1.65 15.00 5.15
N THR A 372 2.03 15.74 6.19
CA THR A 372 2.22 15.17 7.53
C THR A 372 0.89 14.69 8.13
N PHE A 373 -0.18 15.46 7.99
CA PHE A 373 -1.51 15.05 8.46
C PHE A 373 -2.16 13.99 7.57
N ALA A 374 -1.91 14.01 6.26
CA ALA A 374 -2.27 12.90 5.39
C ALA A 374 -1.58 11.60 5.85
N ALA A 375 -0.28 11.65 6.16
CA ALA A 375 0.48 10.52 6.68
C ALA A 375 -0.05 10.03 8.05
N LYS A 376 -0.53 10.94 8.91
CA LYS A 376 -1.16 10.59 10.21
C LYS A 376 -2.39 9.71 10.00
N LYS A 377 -3.28 10.07 9.05
CA LYS A 377 -4.47 9.26 8.70
C LYS A 377 -4.08 7.90 8.10
N LEU A 378 -3.11 7.88 7.18
CA LEU A 378 -2.59 6.64 6.60
C LEU A 378 -2.02 5.71 7.69
N LYS A 379 -1.26 6.24 8.64
CA LYS A 379 -0.71 5.46 9.76
C LYS A 379 -1.80 4.93 10.71
N GLN A 380 -2.95 5.60 10.83
CA GLN A 380 -4.08 5.07 11.58
C GLN A 380 -4.63 3.82 10.90
N GLN A 381 -4.83 3.87 9.57
CA GLN A 381 -5.23 2.71 8.77
C GLN A 381 -4.24 1.54 8.89
N ARG A 382 -2.93 1.81 8.99
CA ARG A 382 -1.91 0.77 9.24
C ARG A 382 -2.04 0.06 10.60
N ARG A 383 -2.61 0.74 11.59
CA ARG A 383 -2.79 0.23 12.96
C ARG A 383 -4.15 -0.44 13.14
N GLU A 384 -5.13 -0.07 12.32
CA GLU A 384 -6.40 -0.76 12.26
C GLU A 384 -6.17 -2.19 11.72
N PRO A 385 -6.71 -3.22 12.38
CA PRO A 385 -6.71 -4.57 11.81
C PRO A 385 -7.54 -4.54 10.53
N GLN A 386 -6.87 -4.45 9.38
CA GLN A 386 -7.53 -4.73 8.12
C GLN A 386 -7.75 -6.23 8.00
N GLU A 387 -8.99 -6.61 7.70
CA GLU A 387 -9.27 -7.85 7.00
C GLU A 387 -8.60 -7.76 5.63
N LEU A 388 -7.38 -8.26 5.56
CA LEU A 388 -6.52 -8.18 4.40
C LEU A 388 -6.85 -9.26 3.37
N PRO A 389 -7.03 -8.89 2.10
CA PRO A 389 -6.88 -9.83 1.00
C PRO A 389 -5.39 -10.16 0.82
N ASP A 390 -5.11 -11.46 0.81
CA ASP A 390 -3.90 -12.20 0.51
C ASP A 390 -2.58 -11.49 0.21
N GLY A 391 -1.53 -11.85 0.97
CA GLY A 391 -0.13 -11.68 0.53
C GLY A 391 0.90 -11.42 1.64
N GLN A 392 0.48 -11.14 2.87
CA GLN A 392 1.30 -11.29 4.07
C GLN A 392 0.85 -12.58 4.76
N SER A 393 1.80 -13.45 5.15
CA SER A 393 1.56 -14.81 5.70
C SER A 393 0.24 -14.86 6.44
N SER A 394 -0.79 -15.41 5.79
CA SER A 394 -2.09 -15.55 6.42
C SER A 394 -1.92 -16.43 7.67
N PHE A 395 -2.88 -16.40 8.59
CA PHE A 395 -2.86 -17.36 9.69
C PHE A 395 -2.80 -18.82 9.19
N PHE A 396 -3.42 -19.09 8.04
CA PHE A 396 -3.31 -20.39 7.37
C PHE A 396 -1.90 -20.69 6.88
N SER A 397 -1.15 -19.69 6.39
CA SER A 397 0.29 -19.86 6.08
C SER A 397 1.14 -20.21 7.31
N THR A 398 0.69 -19.87 8.52
CA THR A 398 1.35 -20.33 9.76
C THR A 398 0.87 -21.72 10.18
N LEU A 399 -0.41 -22.04 9.92
CA LEU A 399 -0.96 -23.37 10.17
C LEU A 399 -0.47 -24.43 9.19
N ALA A 400 -0.11 -24.08 7.96
CA ALA A 400 0.15 -25.01 6.86
C ALA A 400 1.07 -26.19 7.25
N PRO A 401 2.24 -25.98 7.90
CA PRO A 401 3.12 -27.10 8.32
C PRO A 401 2.46 -28.10 9.28
N HIS A 402 1.39 -27.70 9.95
CA HIS A 402 0.72 -28.44 11.01
C HIS A 402 -0.75 -28.76 10.68
N TYR A 403 -1.24 -28.37 9.49
CA TYR A 403 -2.66 -28.35 9.19
C TYR A 403 -3.28 -29.74 9.28
N GLU A 404 -2.66 -30.75 8.66
CA GLU A 404 -3.15 -32.14 8.68
C GLU A 404 -3.06 -32.78 10.07
N THR A 405 -2.15 -32.30 10.92
CA THR A 405 -2.04 -32.76 12.30
C THR A 405 -3.19 -32.22 13.17
N ILE A 406 -3.61 -30.97 12.90
CA ILE A 406 -4.70 -30.30 13.64
C ILE A 406 -6.08 -30.70 13.07
N PHE A 407 -6.17 -30.86 11.75
CA PHE A 407 -7.40 -31.09 11.00
C PHE A 407 -7.26 -32.31 10.07
N SER A 408 -6.96 -33.48 10.67
CA SER A 408 -6.79 -34.72 9.91
C SER A 408 -8.07 -35.13 9.18
N LEU A 409 -7.95 -35.59 7.93
CA LEU A 409 -9.07 -36.16 7.18
C LEU A 409 -9.66 -37.37 7.90
N GLY A 410 -10.92 -37.25 8.34
CA GLY A 410 -11.66 -38.32 8.98
C GLY A 410 -12.05 -39.43 8.00
N ARG A 411 -12.07 -40.69 8.48
CA ARG A 411 -12.55 -41.85 7.69
C ARG A 411 -13.99 -41.65 7.21
N ASP A 412 -14.85 -41.12 8.07
CA ASP A 412 -16.27 -40.91 7.75
C ASP A 412 -16.43 -39.89 6.62
N THR A 413 -15.65 -38.79 6.64
CA THR A 413 -15.62 -37.80 5.56
C THR A 413 -15.23 -38.44 4.24
N LEU A 414 -14.17 -39.26 4.24
CA LEU A 414 -13.72 -39.93 3.02
C LEU A 414 -14.76 -40.93 2.51
N SER A 415 -15.33 -41.76 3.38
CA SER A 415 -16.38 -42.72 3.00
C SER A 415 -17.63 -42.03 2.46
N PHE A 416 -18.03 -40.89 3.03
CA PHE A 416 -19.17 -40.11 2.56
C PHE A 416 -18.92 -39.54 1.15
N VAL A 417 -17.74 -38.94 0.92
CA VAL A 417 -17.35 -38.42 -0.40
C VAL A 417 -17.25 -39.54 -1.45
N GLN A 418 -16.69 -40.68 -1.08
CA GLN A 418 -16.60 -41.84 -1.97
C GLN A 418 -17.96 -42.39 -2.34
N GLY A 419 -18.89 -42.53 -1.39
CA GLY A 419 -20.26 -42.96 -1.66
C GLY A 419 -20.97 -42.06 -2.68
N ILE A 420 -20.82 -40.73 -2.55
CA ILE A 420 -21.38 -39.80 -3.54
C ILE A 420 -20.76 -40.02 -4.93
N LEU A 421 -19.43 -40.18 -5.01
CA LEU A 421 -18.75 -40.39 -6.29
C LEU A 421 -19.08 -41.75 -6.92
N ASP A 422 -19.42 -42.77 -6.13
CA ASP A 422 -19.90 -44.09 -6.58
C ASP A 422 -21.29 -43.98 -7.22
N GLU A 423 -22.17 -43.15 -6.67
CA GLU A 423 -23.51 -42.90 -7.19
C GLU A 423 -23.52 -41.88 -8.36
N SER A 424 -22.47 -41.08 -8.50
CA SER A 424 -22.37 -40.05 -9.53
C SER A 424 -21.90 -40.60 -10.89
N PRO A 425 -22.40 -40.07 -12.03
CA PRO A 425 -22.00 -40.54 -13.37
C PRO A 425 -20.51 -40.36 -13.64
N GLY A 426 -19.83 -41.38 -14.19
CA GLY A 426 -18.40 -41.40 -14.56
C GLY A 426 -17.99 -40.40 -15.65
N VAL A 427 -18.88 -40.24 -16.61
CA VAL A 427 -18.71 -39.48 -17.85
C VAL A 427 -19.97 -38.64 -18.10
N GLY A 428 -19.80 -37.52 -18.79
CA GLY A 428 -20.90 -36.67 -19.24
C GLY A 428 -21.65 -37.27 -20.43
N GLU A 429 -22.74 -36.62 -20.83
CA GLU A 429 -23.54 -37.01 -22.01
C GLU A 429 -22.72 -36.98 -23.32
N ASP A 430 -21.67 -36.16 -23.37
CA ASP A 430 -20.71 -36.04 -24.46
C ASP A 430 -19.60 -37.09 -24.43
N GLY A 431 -19.62 -38.00 -23.44
CA GLY A 431 -18.60 -39.02 -23.22
C GLY A 431 -17.31 -38.49 -22.58
N ALA A 432 -17.23 -37.21 -22.22
CA ALA A 432 -16.08 -36.64 -21.53
C ALA A 432 -16.06 -37.09 -20.05
N PRO A 433 -14.88 -37.36 -19.46
CA PRO A 433 -14.79 -37.69 -18.04
C PRO A 433 -15.30 -36.53 -17.19
N LEU A 434 -16.04 -36.82 -16.11
CA LEU A 434 -16.46 -35.81 -15.15
C LEU A 434 -15.49 -35.70 -13.98
N GLY A 435 -15.28 -34.47 -13.51
CA GLY A 435 -14.28 -34.17 -12.49
C GLY A 435 -14.79 -34.16 -11.05
N PHE A 436 -13.85 -34.11 -10.12
CA PHE A 436 -14.03 -33.77 -8.72
C PHE A 436 -13.34 -32.43 -8.43
N LEU A 437 -14.05 -31.46 -7.86
CA LEU A 437 -13.51 -30.14 -7.51
C LEU A 437 -13.60 -29.91 -6.00
N ASP A 438 -12.47 -29.66 -5.37
CA ASP A 438 -12.37 -29.39 -3.94
C ASP A 438 -12.05 -27.90 -3.70
N ILE A 439 -13.03 -27.16 -3.17
CA ILE A 439 -12.92 -25.73 -2.85
C ILE A 439 -12.49 -25.55 -1.39
N GLY A 440 -11.42 -24.79 -1.18
CA GLY A 440 -10.75 -24.72 0.11
C GLY A 440 -10.00 -26.01 0.40
N CYS A 441 -9.25 -26.53 -0.59
CA CYS A 441 -8.62 -27.84 -0.51
C CYS A 441 -7.45 -27.92 0.51
N ALA A 442 -7.08 -26.80 1.13
CA ALA A 442 -6.00 -26.69 2.11
C ALA A 442 -4.70 -27.34 1.59
N THR A 443 -4.13 -28.28 2.35
CA THR A 443 -2.92 -29.05 1.96
C THR A 443 -3.20 -30.21 1.00
N GLY A 444 -4.44 -30.33 0.51
CA GLY A 444 -4.82 -31.26 -0.56
C GLY A 444 -5.06 -32.70 -0.11
N GLU A 445 -5.30 -32.98 1.17
CA GLU A 445 -5.46 -34.34 1.69
C GLU A 445 -6.66 -35.11 1.10
N LEU A 446 -7.83 -34.47 1.01
CA LEU A 446 -8.99 -35.07 0.36
C LEU A 446 -8.73 -35.25 -1.14
N LEU A 447 -8.25 -34.19 -1.80
CA LEU A 447 -7.95 -34.18 -3.23
C LEU A 447 -7.02 -35.32 -3.65
N ARG A 448 -5.88 -35.49 -2.97
CA ARG A 448 -4.91 -36.55 -3.30
C ARG A 448 -5.49 -37.95 -3.05
N THR A 449 -6.33 -38.09 -2.03
CA THR A 449 -6.96 -39.37 -1.69
C THR A 449 -8.01 -39.77 -2.73
N VAL A 450 -8.85 -38.83 -3.17
CA VAL A 450 -9.80 -39.04 -4.27
C VAL A 450 -9.06 -39.32 -5.58
N ALA A 451 -8.01 -38.57 -5.91
CA ALA A 451 -7.24 -38.75 -7.13
C ALA A 451 -6.60 -40.14 -7.24
N LYS A 452 -6.15 -40.73 -6.12
CA LYS A 452 -5.65 -42.12 -6.04
C LYS A 452 -6.76 -43.15 -6.23
N ASN A 453 -7.89 -42.94 -5.56
CA ASN A 453 -8.95 -43.96 -5.46
C ASN A 453 -9.90 -43.95 -6.67
N ARG A 454 -9.96 -42.85 -7.43
CA ARG A 454 -10.88 -42.66 -8.57
C ARG A 454 -10.15 -42.35 -9.87
N PRO A 455 -9.53 -43.36 -10.52
CA PRO A 455 -8.83 -43.20 -11.79
C PRO A 455 -9.77 -42.80 -12.96
N ASP A 456 -11.08 -42.90 -12.76
CA ASP A 456 -12.13 -42.45 -13.67
C ASP A 456 -12.36 -40.92 -13.64
N ARG A 457 -11.78 -40.18 -12.67
CA ARG A 457 -12.09 -38.76 -12.41
C ARG A 457 -10.90 -37.82 -12.51
N PHE A 458 -10.95 -36.77 -13.32
CA PHE A 458 -9.97 -35.69 -13.15
C PHE A 458 -10.28 -34.91 -11.85
N CYS A 459 -9.25 -34.43 -11.16
CA CYS A 459 -9.38 -33.84 -9.84
C CYS A 459 -8.79 -32.42 -9.83
N VAL A 460 -9.52 -31.46 -9.29
CA VAL A 460 -9.09 -30.07 -9.19
C VAL A 460 -9.18 -29.62 -7.74
N GLY A 461 -8.07 -29.15 -7.19
CA GLY A 461 -8.03 -28.44 -5.92
C GLY A 461 -8.03 -26.94 -6.14
N PHE A 462 -8.70 -26.20 -5.27
CA PHE A 462 -8.74 -24.76 -5.31
C PHE A 462 -8.58 -24.22 -3.89
N ASP A 463 -7.56 -23.40 -3.65
CA ASP A 463 -7.35 -22.73 -2.36
C ASP A 463 -6.83 -21.29 -2.54
N TYR A 464 -7.06 -20.46 -1.53
CA TYR A 464 -6.66 -19.07 -1.53
C TYR A 464 -5.20 -18.90 -1.05
N ASP A 465 -4.85 -19.61 0.03
CA ASP A 465 -3.59 -19.39 0.72
C ASP A 465 -2.39 -19.96 -0.06
N PRO A 466 -1.36 -19.14 -0.35
CA PRO A 466 -0.24 -19.57 -1.19
C PRO A 466 0.59 -20.71 -0.59
N LYS A 467 0.70 -20.83 0.75
CA LYS A 467 1.47 -21.92 1.37
C LYS A 467 0.67 -23.22 1.42
N MET A 468 -0.65 -23.14 1.66
CA MET A 468 -1.54 -24.29 1.53
C MET A 468 -1.48 -24.85 0.10
N VAL A 469 -1.63 -23.98 -0.90
CA VAL A 469 -1.51 -24.36 -2.32
C VAL A 469 -0.15 -24.99 -2.61
N GLN A 470 0.95 -24.39 -2.14
CA GLN A 470 2.29 -24.94 -2.34
C GLN A 470 2.43 -26.36 -1.76
N GLN A 471 1.92 -26.59 -0.55
CA GLN A 471 1.95 -27.93 0.05
C GLN A 471 1.05 -28.93 -0.68
N ALA A 472 -0.15 -28.50 -1.09
CA ALA A 472 -1.06 -29.32 -1.87
C ALA A 472 -0.47 -29.70 -3.24
N GLU A 473 0.15 -28.75 -3.95
CA GLU A 473 0.86 -29.00 -5.21
C GLU A 473 1.99 -30.01 -5.03
N SER A 474 2.79 -29.88 -3.97
CA SER A 474 3.84 -30.85 -3.63
C SER A 474 3.25 -32.24 -3.37
N ALA A 475 2.25 -32.34 -2.50
CA ALA A 475 1.62 -33.61 -2.13
C ALA A 475 0.92 -34.32 -3.30
N VAL A 476 0.36 -33.53 -4.23
CA VAL A 476 -0.24 -34.03 -5.47
C VAL A 476 0.83 -34.46 -6.47
N SER A 477 1.94 -33.74 -6.58
CA SER A 477 3.07 -34.10 -7.46
C SER A 477 3.68 -35.44 -7.06
N ASP A 478 3.77 -35.72 -5.76
CA ASP A 478 4.30 -36.97 -5.21
C ASP A 478 3.47 -38.21 -5.59
N LEU A 479 2.25 -38.02 -6.14
CA LEU A 479 1.43 -39.12 -6.66
C LEU A 479 1.95 -39.68 -7.98
N GLY A 480 2.77 -38.93 -8.73
CA GLY A 480 3.22 -39.31 -10.07
C GLY A 480 2.11 -39.34 -11.13
N LEU A 481 0.97 -38.70 -10.87
CA LEU A 481 -0.14 -38.58 -11.81
C LEU A 481 0.05 -37.36 -12.73
N PRO A 482 -0.39 -37.40 -13.99
CA PRO A 482 -0.25 -36.27 -14.91
C PRO A 482 -1.13 -35.08 -14.49
N LEU A 483 -0.76 -33.86 -14.89
CA LEU A 483 -1.52 -32.63 -14.58
C LEU A 483 -2.96 -32.62 -15.17
N SER A 484 -3.25 -33.48 -16.14
CA SER A 484 -4.60 -33.71 -16.66
C SER A 484 -5.48 -34.55 -15.71
N ARG A 485 -4.86 -35.26 -14.76
CA ARG A 485 -5.54 -36.11 -13.77
C ARG A 485 -5.78 -35.41 -12.46
N VAL A 486 -4.82 -34.62 -11.99
CA VAL A 486 -4.93 -33.91 -10.71
C VAL A 486 -4.13 -32.63 -10.76
N ARG A 487 -4.73 -31.53 -10.31
CA ARG A 487 -4.06 -30.22 -10.28
C ARG A 487 -4.65 -29.35 -9.18
N VAL A 488 -3.80 -28.51 -8.59
CA VAL A 488 -4.21 -27.50 -7.61
C VAL A 488 -4.09 -26.12 -8.27
N TYR A 489 -4.99 -25.22 -7.93
CA TYR A 489 -4.93 -23.83 -8.34
C TYR A 489 -5.06 -22.91 -7.13
N ARG A 490 -4.34 -21.80 -7.21
CA ARG A 490 -4.55 -20.68 -6.31
C ARG A 490 -5.65 -19.77 -6.83
N GLY A 491 -6.58 -19.37 -5.95
CA GLY A 491 -7.42 -18.21 -6.20
C GLY A 491 -8.51 -17.98 -5.16
N ASP A 492 -9.20 -16.86 -5.31
CA ASP A 492 -10.34 -16.49 -4.46
C ASP A 492 -11.61 -17.16 -5.01
N PHE A 493 -12.22 -18.03 -4.21
CA PHE A 493 -13.42 -18.78 -4.60
C PHE A 493 -14.65 -17.85 -4.74
N THR A 494 -14.61 -16.65 -4.16
CA THR A 494 -15.66 -15.63 -4.30
C THR A 494 -15.59 -14.89 -5.63
N ALA A 495 -14.41 -14.86 -6.27
CA ALA A 495 -14.22 -14.22 -7.56
C ALA A 495 -14.47 -15.21 -8.71
N SER A 496 -15.55 -14.98 -9.48
CA SER A 496 -15.93 -15.84 -10.61
C SER A 496 -14.82 -16.00 -11.67
N ALA A 497 -13.94 -15.00 -11.83
CA ALA A 497 -12.80 -15.03 -12.73
C ALA A 497 -11.75 -16.10 -12.36
N SER A 498 -11.65 -16.44 -11.07
CA SER A 498 -10.66 -17.41 -10.58
C SER A 498 -10.94 -18.84 -11.07
N TYR A 499 -12.17 -19.12 -11.52
CA TYR A 499 -12.57 -20.42 -12.06
C TYR A 499 -12.32 -20.60 -13.56
N SER A 500 -11.71 -19.62 -14.23
CA SER A 500 -11.48 -19.67 -15.69
C SER A 500 -10.79 -20.97 -16.13
N ILE A 501 -9.78 -21.42 -15.39
CA ILE A 501 -9.04 -22.65 -15.70
C ILE A 501 -9.83 -23.90 -15.27
N ALA A 502 -10.47 -23.87 -14.10
CA ALA A 502 -11.31 -24.97 -13.64
C ALA A 502 -12.47 -25.26 -14.62
N ARG A 503 -13.05 -24.22 -15.23
CA ARG A 503 -14.08 -24.35 -16.27
C ARG A 503 -13.56 -24.93 -17.59
N GLN A 504 -12.29 -24.72 -17.91
CA GLN A 504 -11.69 -25.26 -19.13
C GLN A 504 -11.41 -26.76 -19.04
N GLN A 505 -11.26 -27.33 -17.84
CA GLN A 505 -11.02 -28.77 -17.69
C GLN A 505 -12.26 -29.64 -17.95
N GLY A 506 -13.47 -29.10 -17.72
CA GLY A 506 -14.72 -29.82 -17.97
C GLY A 506 -15.78 -29.52 -16.91
N ARG A 507 -16.79 -30.40 -16.86
CA ARG A 507 -17.84 -30.38 -15.82
C ARG A 507 -17.49 -31.31 -14.67
N TYR A 508 -18.09 -31.05 -13.52
CA TYR A 508 -17.82 -31.77 -12.29
C TYR A 508 -19.01 -32.65 -11.90
N ALA A 509 -18.72 -33.89 -11.51
CA ALA A 509 -19.69 -34.79 -10.89
C ALA A 509 -19.95 -34.40 -9.44
N LEU A 510 -18.91 -33.92 -8.75
CA LEU A 510 -18.98 -33.48 -7.36
C LEU A 510 -18.11 -32.23 -7.16
N ILE A 511 -18.68 -31.21 -6.52
CA ILE A 511 -17.97 -30.08 -5.94
C ILE A 511 -18.05 -30.19 -4.41
N THR A 512 -16.93 -30.10 -3.71
CA THR A 512 -16.87 -30.01 -2.25
C THR A 512 -16.44 -28.63 -1.79
N CYS A 513 -17.00 -28.16 -0.67
CA CYS A 513 -16.53 -27.01 0.09
C CYS A 513 -16.58 -27.37 1.57
N LEU A 514 -15.50 -27.97 2.07
CA LEU A 514 -15.45 -28.54 3.42
C LEU A 514 -14.73 -27.59 4.40
N GLY A 515 -14.66 -27.97 5.67
CA GLY A 515 -13.86 -27.26 6.66
C GLY A 515 -14.39 -25.89 7.06
N ASN A 516 -15.70 -25.64 6.93
CA ASN A 516 -16.33 -24.36 7.28
C ASN A 516 -15.86 -23.17 6.41
N THR A 517 -15.36 -23.46 5.19
CA THR A 517 -14.77 -22.46 4.27
C THR A 517 -15.80 -21.47 3.69
N LEU A 518 -17.04 -21.89 3.47
CA LEU A 518 -18.05 -21.07 2.78
C LEU A 518 -18.40 -19.75 3.49
N ILE A 519 -18.13 -19.64 4.80
CA ILE A 519 -18.34 -18.42 5.60
C ILE A 519 -17.49 -17.23 5.12
N HIS A 520 -16.42 -17.51 4.38
CA HIS A 520 -15.58 -16.48 3.76
C HIS A 520 -16.25 -15.83 2.54
N SER A 521 -17.50 -16.19 2.20
CA SER A 521 -18.33 -15.45 1.24
C SER A 521 -18.68 -14.02 1.70
N ARG A 522 -18.41 -13.64 2.95
CA ARG A 522 -18.54 -12.27 3.53
C ARG A 522 -19.96 -11.71 3.66
N ASN A 523 -20.87 -12.00 2.74
CA ASN A 523 -22.26 -11.55 2.77
C ASN A 523 -23.17 -12.46 1.93
N LYS A 524 -24.47 -12.12 1.94
CA LYS A 524 -25.52 -12.88 1.25
C LYS A 524 -25.41 -12.79 -0.27
N GLU A 525 -25.03 -11.64 -0.80
CA GLU A 525 -24.94 -11.35 -2.23
C GLU A 525 -23.84 -12.22 -2.86
N THR A 526 -22.64 -12.18 -2.28
CA THR A 526 -21.49 -12.99 -2.68
C THR A 526 -21.75 -14.49 -2.49
N LEU A 527 -22.40 -14.91 -1.39
CA LEU A 527 -22.83 -16.30 -1.23
C LEU A 527 -23.71 -16.76 -2.41
N GLY A 528 -24.67 -15.93 -2.81
CA GLY A 528 -25.54 -16.23 -3.95
C GLY A 528 -24.80 -16.28 -5.30
N GLU A 529 -23.75 -15.49 -5.49
CA GLU A 529 -22.88 -15.52 -6.68
C GLU A 529 -22.01 -16.78 -6.74
N VAL A 530 -21.40 -17.15 -5.61
CA VAL A 530 -20.59 -18.36 -5.47
C VAL A 530 -21.42 -19.60 -5.80
N LEU A 531 -22.60 -19.73 -5.19
CA LEU A 531 -23.47 -20.90 -5.41
C LEU A 531 -23.94 -21.01 -6.86
N ARG A 532 -24.27 -19.90 -7.53
CA ARG A 532 -24.61 -19.89 -8.97
C ARG A 532 -23.43 -20.27 -9.85
N THR A 533 -22.23 -19.81 -9.50
CA THR A 533 -20.99 -20.16 -10.19
C THR A 533 -20.75 -21.67 -10.11
N TRP A 534 -20.81 -22.27 -8.92
CA TRP A 534 -20.65 -23.72 -8.76
C TRP A 534 -21.74 -24.51 -9.47
N ARG A 535 -22.99 -24.01 -9.47
CA ARG A 535 -24.11 -24.65 -10.16
C ARG A 535 -23.85 -24.77 -11.66
N SER A 536 -23.26 -23.73 -12.25
CA SER A 536 -22.88 -23.72 -13.67
C SER A 536 -21.76 -24.72 -14.02
N MET A 537 -20.96 -25.13 -13.05
CA MET A 537 -19.80 -26.01 -13.25
C MET A 537 -20.14 -27.49 -13.07
N LEU A 538 -21.18 -27.79 -12.31
CA LEU A 538 -21.68 -29.15 -12.11
C LEU A 538 -22.32 -29.72 -13.39
N ALA A 539 -22.13 -31.01 -13.62
CA ALA A 539 -22.85 -31.77 -14.64
C ALA A 539 -24.33 -31.99 -14.24
N PRO A 540 -25.23 -32.33 -15.18
CA PRO A 540 -26.55 -32.87 -14.82
C PRO A 540 -26.40 -34.02 -13.81
N GLU A 541 -27.30 -34.09 -12.82
CA GLU A 541 -27.25 -35.05 -11.71
C GLU A 541 -26.02 -34.93 -10.79
N GLY A 542 -25.19 -33.89 -10.95
CA GLY A 542 -24.02 -33.64 -10.12
C GLY A 542 -24.37 -33.14 -8.71
N TYR A 543 -23.41 -33.27 -7.80
CA TYR A 543 -23.58 -32.99 -6.38
C TYR A 543 -22.73 -31.82 -5.91
N LEU A 544 -23.27 -31.04 -4.97
CA LEU A 544 -22.50 -30.09 -4.17
C LEU A 544 -22.59 -30.50 -2.70
N LEU A 545 -21.42 -30.67 -2.07
CA LEU A 545 -21.28 -31.03 -0.67
C LEU A 545 -20.61 -29.89 0.10
N ILE A 546 -21.30 -29.36 1.11
CA ILE A 546 -20.83 -28.23 1.93
C ILE A 546 -20.75 -28.69 3.39
N GLN A 547 -19.68 -28.34 4.08
CA GLN A 547 -19.55 -28.49 5.53
C GLN A 547 -19.44 -27.12 6.20
N LEU A 548 -20.24 -26.89 7.24
CA LEU A 548 -20.22 -25.70 8.08
C LEU A 548 -20.17 -26.09 9.55
N LEU A 549 -19.74 -25.16 10.40
CA LEU A 549 -20.07 -25.24 11.83
C LEU A 549 -21.56 -24.93 12.04
N ASN A 550 -22.15 -25.52 13.07
CA ASN A 550 -23.52 -25.22 13.46
C ASN A 550 -23.59 -23.85 14.16
N TYR A 551 -23.76 -22.78 13.38
CA TYR A 551 -23.80 -21.41 13.90
C TYR A 551 -25.00 -21.13 14.82
N ASP A 552 -26.09 -21.90 14.70
CA ASP A 552 -27.23 -21.81 15.61
C ASP A 552 -26.87 -22.35 17.00
N MET A 553 -26.19 -23.50 17.06
CA MET A 553 -25.62 -24.03 18.30
C MET A 553 -24.57 -23.07 18.85
N LEU A 554 -23.61 -22.66 18.02
CA LEU A 554 -22.48 -21.81 18.40
C LEU A 554 -22.94 -20.48 19.01
N ARG A 555 -24.00 -19.84 18.47
CA ARG A 555 -24.59 -18.63 19.07
C ARG A 555 -25.23 -18.88 20.43
N ARG A 556 -25.92 -20.02 20.61
CA ARG A 556 -26.56 -20.38 21.89
C ARG A 556 -25.52 -20.64 22.97
N THR A 557 -24.45 -21.36 22.63
CA THR A 557 -23.42 -21.80 23.58
C THR A 557 -22.26 -20.82 23.69
N ARG A 558 -22.29 -19.71 22.93
CA ARG A 558 -21.21 -18.70 22.87
C ARG A 558 -19.84 -19.31 22.51
N GLY A 559 -19.82 -20.48 21.88
CA GLY A 559 -18.61 -21.21 21.55
C GLY A 559 -17.89 -21.86 22.75
N GLU A 560 -18.50 -21.91 23.94
CA GLU A 560 -17.91 -22.50 25.15
C GLU A 560 -17.71 -24.03 25.02
N ASP A 561 -18.44 -24.67 24.11
CA ASP A 561 -18.37 -26.12 23.87
C ASP A 561 -17.32 -26.55 22.83
N PHE A 562 -16.50 -25.62 22.31
CA PHE A 562 -15.38 -25.98 21.43
C PHE A 562 -14.09 -26.14 22.22
N PRO A 563 -13.65 -27.38 22.54
CA PRO A 563 -12.41 -27.58 23.27
C PRO A 563 -11.20 -27.15 22.42
N PRO A 564 -10.08 -26.80 23.08
CA PRO A 564 -8.80 -26.67 22.40
C PRO A 564 -8.47 -27.97 21.64
N ILE A 565 -7.93 -27.84 20.43
CA ILE A 565 -7.39 -28.99 19.71
C ILE A 565 -5.93 -29.15 20.14
N HIS A 566 -5.59 -30.33 20.67
CA HIS A 566 -4.23 -30.70 21.01
C HIS A 566 -3.72 -31.74 20.01
N ALA A 567 -2.63 -31.42 19.31
CA ALA A 567 -2.04 -32.29 18.30
C ALA A 567 -0.52 -32.35 18.53
N GLY A 568 -0.05 -33.38 19.24
CA GLY A 568 1.32 -33.42 19.74
C GLY A 568 1.59 -32.27 20.73
N ASN A 569 2.64 -31.49 20.49
CA ASN A 569 2.97 -30.30 21.27
C ASN A 569 2.24 -29.03 20.80
N LEU A 570 1.37 -29.14 19.79
CA LEU A 570 0.60 -28.03 19.26
C LEU A 570 -0.69 -27.84 20.05
N THR A 571 -1.04 -26.59 20.32
CA THR A 571 -2.35 -26.25 20.89
C THR A 571 -3.04 -25.20 20.03
N PHE A 572 -4.18 -25.57 19.46
CA PHE A 572 -5.03 -24.68 18.67
C PHE A 572 -6.29 -24.29 19.45
N LEU A 573 -6.44 -23.01 19.71
CA LEU A 573 -7.50 -22.40 20.48
C LEU A 573 -8.39 -21.57 19.56
N ARG A 574 -9.69 -21.60 19.87
CA ARG A 574 -10.74 -20.89 19.13
C ARG A 574 -11.62 -20.15 20.11
N ARG A 575 -11.98 -18.92 19.78
CA ARG A 575 -12.93 -18.12 20.54
C ARG A 575 -13.81 -17.31 19.60
N TYR A 576 -15.08 -17.21 19.94
CA TYR A 576 -16.07 -16.47 19.15
C TYR A 576 -16.59 -15.29 19.95
N GLU A 577 -16.60 -14.12 19.32
CA GLU A 577 -17.12 -12.87 19.87
C GLU A 577 -18.30 -12.42 19.01
N TYR A 578 -19.37 -11.95 19.66
CA TYR A 578 -20.64 -11.63 19.01
C TYR A 578 -20.92 -10.14 19.19
N PRO A 579 -20.38 -9.26 18.31
CA PRO A 579 -20.73 -7.85 18.30
C PRO A 579 -22.21 -7.64 17.97
N ASN A 580 -22.77 -6.49 18.36
CA ASN A 580 -24.19 -6.14 18.15
C ASN A 580 -24.60 -5.96 16.67
N THR A 581 -23.71 -6.28 15.72
CA THR A 581 -23.87 -6.06 14.27
C THR A 581 -24.33 -7.29 13.49
N GLY A 582 -24.50 -8.45 14.14
CA GLY A 582 -24.94 -9.72 13.49
C GLY A 582 -23.80 -10.57 12.92
N ASP A 583 -22.60 -9.99 12.80
CA ASP A 583 -21.37 -10.71 12.45
C ASP A 583 -20.80 -11.47 13.65
N ILE A 584 -19.98 -12.49 13.40
CA ILE A 584 -19.17 -13.16 14.44
C ILE A 584 -17.70 -12.82 14.20
N LEU A 585 -17.00 -12.40 15.26
CA LEU A 585 -15.55 -12.23 15.26
C LEU A 585 -14.92 -13.51 15.78
N PHE A 586 -14.19 -14.20 14.92
CA PHE A 586 -13.51 -15.44 15.20
C PHE A 586 -12.05 -15.16 15.54
N HIS A 587 -11.67 -15.54 16.75
CA HIS A 587 -10.32 -15.43 17.28
C HIS A 587 -9.70 -16.81 17.31
N THR A 588 -8.49 -16.92 16.76
CA THR A 588 -7.70 -18.15 16.78
C THR A 588 -6.35 -17.89 17.42
N LYS A 589 -5.86 -18.89 18.14
CA LYS A 589 -4.51 -18.88 18.71
C LYS A 589 -3.88 -20.25 18.51
N LEU A 590 -2.78 -20.30 17.79
CA LEU A 590 -1.93 -21.48 17.65
C LEU A 590 -0.71 -21.29 18.57
N ILE A 591 -0.44 -22.30 19.39
CA ILE A 591 0.80 -22.44 20.14
C ILE A 591 1.58 -23.55 19.44
N ASP A 592 2.74 -23.22 18.86
CA ASP A 592 3.58 -24.16 18.14
C ASP A 592 4.48 -25.00 19.09
N GLU A 593 5.16 -26.00 18.53
CA GLU A 593 5.99 -26.93 19.32
C GLU A 593 7.20 -26.25 20.00
N GLN A 594 7.58 -25.06 19.55
CA GLN A 594 8.68 -24.26 20.09
C GLN A 594 8.19 -23.24 21.13
N GLY A 595 6.89 -23.24 21.45
CA GLY A 595 6.24 -22.28 22.34
C GLY A 595 5.93 -20.93 21.69
N GLY A 596 6.10 -20.82 20.37
CA GLY A 596 5.69 -19.67 19.59
C GLY A 596 4.17 -19.51 19.59
N VAL A 597 3.71 -18.27 19.75
CA VAL A 597 2.28 -17.95 19.83
C VAL A 597 1.87 -17.15 18.62
N HIS A 598 0.93 -17.68 17.85
CA HIS A 598 0.39 -17.06 16.65
C HIS A 598 -1.10 -16.83 16.84
N THR A 599 -1.55 -15.61 16.67
CA THR A 599 -2.96 -15.24 16.87
C THR A 599 -3.54 -14.63 15.61
N ASN A 600 -4.82 -14.91 15.35
CA ASN A 600 -5.57 -14.28 14.28
C ASN A 600 -6.97 -13.89 14.75
N ARG A 601 -7.51 -12.85 14.13
CA ARG A 601 -8.86 -12.35 14.38
C ARG A 601 -9.49 -12.00 13.04
N GLU A 602 -10.56 -12.68 12.70
CA GLU A 602 -11.28 -12.48 11.45
C GLU A 602 -12.78 -12.35 11.67
N ARG A 603 -13.46 -11.60 10.82
CA ARG A 603 -14.92 -11.57 10.78
C ARG A 603 -15.42 -12.66 9.85
N ILE A 604 -16.39 -13.41 10.33
CA ILE A 604 -17.00 -14.48 9.55
C ILE A 604 -18.47 -14.20 9.31
N TYR A 605 -18.91 -14.43 8.08
CA TYR A 605 -20.31 -14.40 7.74
C TYR A 605 -20.94 -15.70 8.21
N SER A 606 -21.66 -15.65 9.32
CA SER A 606 -22.32 -16.82 9.90
C SER A 606 -23.44 -17.30 8.98
N ILE A 607 -23.36 -18.55 8.52
CA ILE A 607 -24.33 -19.16 7.62
C ILE A 607 -25.06 -20.28 8.35
N ASP A 608 -26.34 -20.08 8.64
CA ASP A 608 -27.20 -21.12 9.23
C ASP A 608 -27.93 -21.94 8.15
N PRO A 609 -28.48 -23.14 8.49
CA PRO A 609 -29.18 -23.98 7.52
C PRO A 609 -30.35 -23.29 6.80
N PRO A 610 -31.20 -22.47 7.45
CA PRO A 610 -32.23 -21.69 6.75
C PRO A 610 -31.67 -20.72 5.69
N THR A 611 -30.61 -19.99 6.03
CA THR A 611 -29.94 -19.03 5.15
C THR A 611 -29.32 -19.73 3.95
N LEU A 612 -28.54 -20.79 4.18
CA LEU A 612 -27.93 -21.57 3.11
C LEU A 612 -28.99 -22.25 2.23
N GLY A 613 -30.00 -22.87 2.84
CA GLY A 613 -31.08 -23.52 2.09
C GLY A 613 -31.85 -22.56 1.19
N LYS A 614 -32.07 -21.31 1.62
CA LYS A 614 -32.66 -20.26 0.77
C LYS A 614 -31.73 -19.85 -0.37
N ALA A 615 -30.44 -19.66 -0.09
CA ALA A 615 -29.45 -19.30 -1.10
C ALA A 615 -29.30 -20.38 -2.18
N LEU A 616 -29.27 -21.66 -1.77
CA LEU A 616 -29.21 -22.83 -2.66
C LEU A 616 -30.43 -22.92 -3.58
N ARG A 617 -31.65 -22.79 -3.04
CA ARG A 617 -32.87 -22.77 -3.86
C ARG A 617 -32.87 -21.62 -4.88
N ASN A 618 -32.44 -20.43 -4.46
CA ASN A 618 -32.32 -19.28 -5.36
C ASN A 618 -31.26 -19.48 -6.45
N ALA A 619 -30.23 -20.27 -6.18
CA ALA A 619 -29.20 -20.65 -7.16
C ALA A 619 -29.61 -21.82 -8.07
N GLY A 620 -30.79 -22.42 -7.85
CA GLY A 620 -31.33 -23.50 -8.69
C GLY A 620 -30.91 -24.92 -8.29
N TYR A 621 -30.51 -25.13 -7.04
CA TYR A 621 -30.29 -26.48 -6.50
C TYR A 621 -31.58 -27.12 -6.00
N GLN A 622 -31.65 -28.44 -6.08
CA GLN A 622 -32.78 -29.27 -5.64
C GLN A 622 -32.31 -30.30 -4.59
N ASP A 623 -33.26 -31.02 -4.00
CA ASP A 623 -33.01 -32.14 -3.07
C ASP A 623 -32.00 -31.83 -1.95
N ILE A 624 -32.25 -30.75 -1.21
CA ILE A 624 -31.37 -30.31 -0.13
C ILE A 624 -31.50 -31.23 1.09
N GLN A 625 -30.43 -31.94 1.42
CA GLN A 625 -30.33 -32.84 2.56
C GLN A 625 -29.35 -32.29 3.61
N TRP A 626 -29.68 -32.50 4.88
CA TRP A 626 -28.91 -31.99 6.03
C TRP A 626 -28.54 -33.12 6.97
N PHE A 627 -27.26 -33.18 7.33
CA PHE A 627 -26.70 -34.21 8.18
C PHE A 627 -25.93 -33.63 9.36
N SER A 628 -25.93 -34.37 10.46
CA SER A 628 -25.02 -34.20 11.59
C SER A 628 -23.66 -34.80 11.23
N GLY A 629 -22.67 -33.96 10.98
CA GLY A 629 -21.36 -34.42 10.50
C GLY A 629 -21.46 -35.33 9.25
N PHE A 630 -20.50 -36.26 9.11
CA PHE A 630 -20.41 -37.19 7.98
C PHE A 630 -20.97 -38.59 8.29
N SER A 631 -21.79 -38.74 9.34
CA SER A 631 -22.37 -40.03 9.76
C SER A 631 -23.65 -40.44 9.01
N SER A 632 -24.05 -39.68 7.99
CA SER A 632 -25.32 -39.86 7.24
C SER A 632 -26.59 -39.81 8.11
N SER A 633 -26.49 -39.41 9.37
CA SER A 633 -27.62 -39.21 10.27
C SER A 633 -28.28 -37.85 10.03
N PRO A 634 -29.61 -37.73 10.14
CA PRO A 634 -30.30 -36.44 10.03
C PRO A 634 -29.72 -35.39 10.96
N LEU A 635 -29.70 -34.12 10.53
CA LEU A 635 -29.16 -33.02 11.32
C LEU A 635 -29.87 -32.89 12.68
N GLU A 636 -29.10 -33.07 13.75
CA GLU A 636 -29.51 -32.82 15.13
C GLU A 636 -29.21 -31.38 15.54
N ARG A 637 -30.01 -30.87 16.48
CA ARG A 637 -29.99 -29.45 16.88
C ARG A 637 -28.65 -29.00 17.48
N ASP A 638 -27.98 -29.88 18.21
CA ASP A 638 -26.80 -29.58 19.02
C ASP A 638 -25.53 -30.25 18.47
N ASP A 639 -25.58 -30.82 17.25
CA ASP A 639 -24.38 -31.28 16.58
C ASP A 639 -23.51 -30.08 16.17
N PRO A 640 -22.19 -30.08 16.45
CA PRO A 640 -21.32 -28.95 16.14
C PRO A 640 -21.05 -28.76 14.64
N VAL A 641 -21.33 -29.77 13.81
CA VAL A 641 -21.02 -29.79 12.38
C VAL A 641 -22.28 -30.02 11.56
N VAL A 642 -22.53 -29.12 10.61
CA VAL A 642 -23.61 -29.25 9.64
C VAL A 642 -23.01 -29.66 8.30
N VAL A 643 -23.48 -30.77 7.75
CA VAL A 643 -23.18 -31.18 6.38
C VAL A 643 -24.42 -31.01 5.51
N CYS A 644 -24.27 -30.34 4.38
CA CYS A 644 -25.32 -30.09 3.41
C CYS A 644 -24.95 -30.77 2.09
N LEU A 645 -25.79 -31.70 1.63
CA LEU A 645 -25.68 -32.31 0.31
C LEU A 645 -26.83 -31.82 -0.55
N VAL A 646 -26.52 -31.35 -1.75
CA VAL A 646 -27.52 -30.94 -2.74
C VAL A 646 -27.23 -31.54 -4.09
N ARG A 647 -28.28 -31.68 -4.89
CA ARG A 647 -28.21 -32.17 -6.27
C ARG A 647 -28.69 -31.11 -7.25
N VAL A 648 -28.19 -31.24 -8.48
CA VAL A 648 -28.36 -30.30 -9.60
C VAL A 648 -29.54 -30.62 -10.49
#